data_AF-A0A0G0ADC2-F1
#
_entry.id   AF-A0A0G0ADC2-F1
#
_cell.length_a   1.000
_cell.length_b   1.000
_cell.length_c   1.000
_cell.angle_alpha   90.00
_cell.angle_beta   90.00
_cell.angle_gamma   90.00
#
_symmetry.space_group_name_H-M   'P 1'
#
loop_
_entity.id
_entity.type
_entity.pdbx_description
1 polymer ?
#
loop_
_entity_poly.entity_id
_entity_poly.type
_entity_poly.pdbx_seq_one_letter_code
_entity_poly.pdbx_strand_id
1 'polypeptide(L)'
;MLKNKFKNKIYLIFLILLSSQINANNNEIFIKKFIKDYGFKPRDRYTHEYNSALLDKTAVSLDKLEEELANNNFDLAGRIVITGYEEQAFPSYFYRYKKAYINDEAQEKTNAGWTLKLHNIFGFLTGFLFRDLNFYLNHWNNNILEHVNSNDVEMFRVNSKIIHEHAFANTLNILNSTEFEIIKNLKNNNYKNILKELTKFWTLIYTKDAKIGDNKSASTQDILFSIEYANHLIRSNLPFKKWYFGPDITYPIEISLAQQKEATLHAQKFVTIFSKNLEPINNTPTVYIFCSFVDGVGKSTLLGNIKNYFKYGVNIENYDRVDNSSSQLADIFKLKTNVFIADLPAQVSHFTYKPDGYVYVNAQRELEKDIKDNIEIFINENKETLEQEFNKKILFTKNIINLNGYLAPELNNINNPELAFIKNLILIKKEKINNWIAFNFNNNNYLFNKLNTSEIRILTQLSTVQSEGLKNIESEQMLFFEGIRLPLPYNLFMQDLTDKLNNNNIKKVVFVDFTSMYPRSSRENVRINYLIQQMCLLDKNFDPNLSLYRNFVNDSELLYLLNNNYNYQKILNSLKLETKTRLVLLNLIDKQNRTDITGISIPDITNLINSEFLELNNNNINLLNNYAQEKVILEKNKLEKIYGKTKNYLAIQQLSLNNLLYFSSLITDIYANKITDEELNKIWQKPENINAQDIYSYFKLNKECKDEILLTPFIKKLRSYWYKVIANLFNSKIINEDKIELDSKNIIANLVPLFLDYNLNNQEISLISRLYPKHEDKIKKNKNINFIINSFFDLKETHYININNSPYLLDYKQEDTDAGLFNFDNNNFKDKATKESNTKKSAITFIVQKYKQDKPIDNVITTNKLYKKLKDSYIWQREYKKLLKKAKKQAENNKDNNNNNNNNTKKDTRDKNKQKNKKPKLKFINPEQIPTVQLIIRLLATLEMIIKDPNSDIVVRTNNKKDFKAAIKIIEQVTLPKYFGIINEKEMFEDYDSVEPYPNWQYWENLKV
;
A
#
# COMPACT_ATOMS: atom_id res chain seq x y z
N MET A 1 -29.32 59.07 23.82
CA MET A 1 -28.06 58.76 23.09
C MET A 1 -27.18 57.71 23.78
N LEU A 2 -26.84 57.85 25.07
CA LEU A 2 -26.02 56.86 25.82
C LEU A 2 -26.65 55.45 25.92
N LYS A 3 -27.98 55.34 26.10
CA LYS A 3 -28.69 54.04 26.09
C LYS A 3 -28.58 53.29 24.75
N ASN A 4 -28.58 53.99 23.61
CA ASN A 4 -28.42 53.35 22.29
C ASN A 4 -26.98 52.90 22.04
N LYS A 5 -25.97 53.64 22.50
CA LYS A 5 -24.57 53.17 22.45
C LYS A 5 -24.32 51.93 23.32
N PHE A 6 -24.96 51.84 24.49
CA PHE A 6 -24.85 50.68 25.37
C PHE A 6 -25.58 49.45 24.80
N LYS A 7 -26.78 49.65 24.24
CA LYS A 7 -27.56 48.59 23.57
C LYS A 7 -26.83 48.05 22.33
N ASN A 8 -26.21 48.92 21.53
CA ASN A 8 -25.40 48.51 20.38
C ASN A 8 -24.12 47.77 20.79
N LYS A 9 -23.47 48.15 21.90
CA LYS A 9 -22.32 47.40 22.44
C LYS A 9 -22.72 46.02 22.96
N ILE A 10 -23.82 45.90 23.70
CA ILE A 10 -24.34 44.60 24.16
C ILE A 10 -24.74 43.72 22.97
N TYR A 11 -25.38 44.29 21.96
CA TYR A 11 -25.76 43.57 20.75
C TYR A 11 -24.53 43.09 19.96
N LEU A 12 -23.49 43.93 19.85
CA LEU A 12 -22.22 43.55 19.24
C LEU A 12 -21.52 42.43 20.03
N ILE A 13 -21.46 42.52 21.36
CA ILE A 13 -20.90 41.47 22.22
C ILE A 13 -21.71 40.18 22.08
N PHE A 14 -23.04 40.25 22.03
CA PHE A 14 -23.91 39.10 21.86
C PHE A 14 -23.74 38.44 20.47
N LEU A 15 -23.58 39.23 19.40
CA LEU A 15 -23.26 38.73 18.06
C LEU A 15 -21.87 38.08 18.01
N ILE A 16 -20.87 38.66 18.67
CA ILE A 16 -19.53 38.07 18.78
C ILE A 16 -19.61 36.73 19.54
N LEU A 17 -20.36 36.67 20.65
CA LEU A 17 -20.57 35.43 21.42
C LEU A 17 -21.33 34.36 20.61
N LEU A 18 -22.38 34.73 19.88
CA LEU A 18 -23.10 33.81 18.99
C LEU A 18 -22.21 33.28 17.86
N SER A 19 -21.45 34.16 17.20
CA SER A 19 -20.54 33.76 16.10
C SER A 19 -19.44 32.81 16.59
N SER A 20 -18.87 33.06 17.78
CA SER A 20 -17.88 32.17 18.41
C SER A 20 -18.47 30.81 18.82
N GLN A 21 -19.71 30.76 19.30
CA GLN A 21 -20.40 29.49 19.61
C GLN A 21 -20.71 28.65 18.36
N ILE A 22 -21.16 29.29 17.28
CA ILE A 22 -21.43 28.61 16.00
C ILE A 22 -20.13 28.04 15.42
N ASN A 23 -19.05 28.83 15.41
CA ASN A 23 -17.74 28.37 14.93
C ASN A 23 -17.16 27.23 15.78
N ALA A 24 -17.32 27.29 17.11
CA ALA A 24 -16.90 26.20 17.99
C ALA A 24 -17.63 24.89 17.63
N ASN A 25 -18.95 24.93 17.46
CA ASN A 25 -19.74 23.75 17.10
C ASN A 25 -19.34 23.15 15.73
N ASN A 26 -19.05 24.01 14.74
CA ASN A 26 -18.60 23.56 13.41
C ASN A 26 -17.23 22.86 13.46
N ASN A 27 -16.29 23.39 14.27
CA ASN A 27 -14.97 22.77 14.45
C ASN A 27 -15.09 21.37 15.09
N GLU A 28 -15.93 21.23 16.11
CA GLU A 28 -16.16 19.94 16.78
C GLU A 28 -16.75 18.90 15.83
N ILE A 29 -17.75 19.30 15.02
CA ILE A 29 -18.37 18.44 14.00
C ILE A 29 -17.32 18.01 12.97
N PHE A 30 -16.49 18.93 12.49
CA PHE A 30 -15.42 18.63 11.54
C PHE A 30 -14.43 17.62 12.12
N ILE A 31 -13.85 17.89 13.29
CA ILE A 31 -12.85 17.02 13.94
C ILE A 31 -13.39 15.60 14.10
N LYS A 32 -14.61 15.47 14.64
CA LYS A 32 -15.24 14.19 14.89
C LYS A 32 -15.45 13.39 13.59
N LYS A 33 -16.01 14.04 12.56
CA LYS A 33 -16.31 13.39 11.27
C LYS A 33 -15.04 13.03 10.51
N PHE A 34 -14.10 13.98 10.42
CA PHE A 34 -12.82 13.77 9.74
C PHE A 34 -12.07 12.57 10.32
N ILE A 35 -11.86 12.53 11.65
CA ILE A 35 -11.08 11.46 12.29
C ILE A 35 -11.81 10.11 12.23
N LYS A 36 -13.14 10.10 12.41
CA LYS A 36 -13.94 8.87 12.35
C LYS A 36 -13.79 8.18 10.99
N ASP A 37 -13.89 8.97 9.91
CA ASP A 37 -13.88 8.48 8.53
C ASP A 37 -12.46 8.41 7.94
N TYR A 38 -11.44 8.83 8.71
CA TYR A 38 -10.04 8.78 8.29
C TYR A 38 -9.60 7.33 8.03
N GLY A 39 -9.21 7.03 6.79
CA GLY A 39 -8.71 5.72 6.40
C GLY A 39 -7.19 5.59 6.57
N PHE A 40 -6.73 4.40 6.98
CA PHE A 40 -5.31 4.15 7.31
C PHE A 40 -4.58 3.38 6.19
N LYS A 41 -5.30 2.88 5.18
CA LYS A 41 -4.66 2.16 4.08
C LYS A 41 -4.05 3.18 3.11
N PRO A 42 -2.97 2.84 2.38
CA PRO A 42 -2.38 3.73 1.37
C PRO A 42 -3.38 4.21 0.30
N ARG A 43 -4.40 3.40 0.00
CA ARG A 43 -5.45 3.74 -0.97
C ARG A 43 -6.47 4.73 -0.42
N ASP A 44 -6.61 4.82 0.89
CA ASP A 44 -7.58 5.69 1.55
C ASP A 44 -7.07 7.14 1.60
N ARG A 45 -5.81 7.42 1.22
CA ARG A 45 -5.26 8.78 1.20
C ARG A 45 -6.09 9.78 0.39
N TYR A 46 -6.78 9.30 -0.64
CA TYR A 46 -7.68 10.12 -1.46
C TYR A 46 -8.93 10.52 -0.65
N THR A 47 -9.42 9.61 0.21
CA THR A 47 -10.63 9.85 1.01
C THR A 47 -10.44 10.92 2.09
N HIS A 48 -9.21 11.30 2.40
CA HIS A 48 -8.91 12.35 3.39
C HIS A 48 -9.31 13.74 2.89
N GLU A 49 -9.23 14.00 1.59
CA GLU A 49 -9.52 15.33 1.03
C GLU A 49 -11.00 15.68 1.21
N TYR A 50 -11.89 14.79 0.75
CA TYR A 50 -13.33 15.00 0.80
C TYR A 50 -14.02 14.12 1.85
N ASN A 51 -13.71 14.45 3.10
CA ASN A 51 -14.31 13.83 4.29
C ASN A 51 -15.81 14.17 4.41
N SER A 52 -16.55 13.41 5.22
CA SER A 52 -18.00 13.55 5.36
C SER A 52 -18.49 14.93 5.81
N ALA A 53 -17.71 15.68 6.62
CA ALA A 53 -18.10 17.03 7.01
C ALA A 53 -18.13 17.98 5.80
N LEU A 54 -17.19 17.82 4.86
CA LEU A 54 -17.16 18.56 3.62
C LEU A 54 -18.27 18.13 2.65
N LEU A 55 -18.52 16.81 2.58
CA LEU A 55 -19.61 16.26 1.76
C LEU A 55 -20.97 16.83 2.18
N ASP A 56 -21.24 16.90 3.49
CA ASP A 56 -22.50 17.43 3.99
C ASP A 56 -22.67 18.92 3.65
N LYS A 57 -21.63 19.73 3.81
CA LYS A 57 -21.65 21.15 3.39
C LYS A 57 -21.93 21.28 1.89
N THR A 58 -21.31 20.42 1.08
CA THR A 58 -21.49 20.39 -0.38
C THR A 58 -22.90 19.96 -0.78
N ALA A 59 -23.48 18.98 -0.09
CA ALA A 59 -24.85 18.54 -0.34
C ALA A 59 -25.87 19.65 -0.02
N VAL A 60 -25.66 20.39 1.06
CA VAL A 60 -26.51 21.53 1.44
C VAL A 60 -26.39 22.68 0.44
N SER A 61 -25.22 22.91 -0.16
CA SER A 61 -25.06 23.99 -1.15
C SER A 61 -25.85 23.72 -2.43
N LEU A 62 -26.04 22.47 -2.84
CA LEU A 62 -26.90 22.14 -3.98
C LEU A 62 -28.37 22.47 -3.72
N ASP A 63 -28.87 22.13 -2.53
CA ASP A 63 -30.24 22.45 -2.13
C ASP A 63 -30.45 23.98 -2.10
N LYS A 64 -29.46 24.73 -1.58
CA LYS A 64 -29.47 26.20 -1.56
C LYS A 64 -29.41 26.84 -2.95
N LEU A 65 -28.65 26.26 -3.89
CA LEU A 65 -28.58 26.75 -5.28
C LEU A 65 -29.97 26.78 -5.93
N GLU A 66 -30.76 25.71 -5.75
CA GLU A 66 -32.15 25.65 -6.25
C GLU A 66 -33.05 26.67 -5.55
N GLU A 67 -32.97 26.74 -4.22
CA GLU A 67 -33.79 27.65 -3.41
C GLU A 67 -33.53 29.13 -3.78
N GLU A 68 -32.27 29.54 -3.87
CA GLU A 68 -31.88 30.91 -4.20
C GLU A 68 -32.30 31.30 -5.62
N LEU A 69 -32.17 30.41 -6.60
CA LEU A 69 -32.63 30.69 -7.96
C LEU A 69 -34.17 30.81 -8.02
N ALA A 70 -34.90 29.97 -7.28
CA ALA A 70 -36.35 30.10 -7.17
C ALA A 70 -36.76 31.42 -6.48
N ASN A 71 -36.08 31.81 -5.40
CA ASN A 71 -36.34 33.05 -4.67
C ASN A 71 -36.06 34.30 -5.51
N ASN A 72 -35.14 34.21 -6.49
CA ASN A 72 -34.85 35.26 -7.46
C ASN A 72 -35.79 35.22 -8.69
N ASN A 73 -36.94 34.53 -8.60
CA ASN A 73 -37.97 34.44 -9.63
C ASN A 73 -37.55 33.77 -10.95
N PHE A 74 -36.50 32.93 -10.94
CA PHE A 74 -36.20 32.08 -12.09
C PHE A 74 -37.14 30.86 -12.10
N ASP A 75 -37.67 30.51 -13.28
CA ASP A 75 -38.48 29.30 -13.42
C ASP A 75 -37.58 28.07 -13.66
N LEU A 76 -37.49 27.23 -12.63
CA LEU A 76 -36.72 25.99 -12.61
C LEU A 76 -37.46 24.90 -13.39
N ALA A 77 -37.25 24.88 -14.71
CA ALA A 77 -38.03 24.08 -15.64
C ALA A 77 -37.75 22.56 -15.58
N GLY A 78 -36.67 22.14 -14.93
CA GLY A 78 -36.31 20.73 -14.73
C GLY A 78 -34.81 20.47 -14.73
N ARG A 79 -34.42 19.19 -14.87
CA ARG A 79 -33.02 18.76 -14.88
C ARG A 79 -32.69 17.68 -15.92
N ILE A 80 -31.45 17.67 -16.37
CA ILE A 80 -30.84 16.64 -17.19
C ILE A 80 -29.72 16.00 -16.38
N VAL A 81 -29.70 14.67 -16.24
CA VAL A 81 -28.64 13.96 -15.52
C VAL A 81 -27.70 13.27 -16.51
N ILE A 82 -26.40 13.35 -16.28
CA ILE A 82 -25.35 12.72 -17.08
C ILE A 82 -24.52 11.78 -16.20
N THR A 83 -24.47 10.52 -16.62
CA THR A 83 -23.81 9.42 -15.91
C THR A 83 -22.87 8.68 -16.85
N GLY A 84 -21.63 9.18 -16.96
CA GLY A 84 -20.59 8.55 -17.79
C GLY A 84 -19.70 7.60 -17.01
N TYR A 85 -19.33 6.46 -17.58
CA TYR A 85 -18.38 5.50 -16.98
C TYR A 85 -17.24 5.16 -17.93
N GLU A 86 -16.14 4.60 -17.42
CA GLU A 86 -14.96 4.24 -18.23
C GLU A 86 -15.16 2.86 -18.89
N GLU A 87 -15.16 2.76 -20.24
CA GLU A 87 -15.31 1.47 -20.96
C GLU A 87 -14.19 0.49 -20.54
N GLN A 88 -12.98 1.03 -20.42
CA GLN A 88 -11.74 0.29 -20.19
C GLN A 88 -11.49 -0.05 -18.72
N ALA A 89 -12.44 0.23 -17.81
CA ALA A 89 -12.36 -0.19 -16.41
C ALA A 89 -12.37 -1.73 -16.25
N PHE A 90 -12.77 -2.47 -17.28
CA PHE A 90 -12.61 -3.91 -17.39
C PHE A 90 -11.69 -4.28 -18.56
N PRO A 91 -10.76 -5.24 -18.37
CA PRO A 91 -9.93 -5.71 -19.47
C PRO A 91 -10.78 -6.42 -20.53
N SER A 92 -10.37 -6.26 -21.79
CA SER A 92 -11.00 -6.94 -22.94
C SER A 92 -10.81 -8.46 -22.83
N TYR A 93 -11.88 -9.21 -23.09
CA TYR A 93 -11.81 -10.68 -23.19
C TYR A 93 -11.45 -11.14 -24.60
N PHE A 94 -11.62 -10.27 -25.60
CA PHE A 94 -11.22 -10.53 -26.98
C PHE A 94 -9.96 -9.73 -27.34
N TYR A 95 -9.01 -10.39 -28.01
CA TYR A 95 -7.84 -9.72 -28.57
C TYR A 95 -8.24 -8.98 -29.86
N ARG A 96 -8.00 -7.67 -29.94
CA ARG A 96 -8.33 -6.85 -31.13
C ARG A 96 -7.10 -6.15 -31.67
N TYR A 97 -6.53 -6.68 -32.77
CA TYR A 97 -5.34 -6.14 -33.45
C TYR A 97 -5.49 -4.71 -33.99
N LYS A 98 -6.72 -4.22 -34.19
CA LYS A 98 -7.02 -2.94 -34.87
C LYS A 98 -7.84 -1.94 -34.03
N LYS A 99 -8.13 -2.22 -32.74
CA LYS A 99 -8.87 -1.25 -31.91
C LYS A 99 -7.88 -0.11 -31.60
N ALA A 100 -8.21 1.11 -31.99
CA ALA A 100 -7.49 2.28 -31.51
C ALA A 100 -7.78 2.42 -30.01
N TYR A 101 -6.74 2.61 -29.21
CA TYR A 101 -6.87 2.85 -27.78
C TYR A 101 -6.59 4.32 -27.52
N ILE A 102 -7.19 4.83 -26.45
CA ILE A 102 -6.70 6.05 -25.82
C ILE A 102 -5.35 5.63 -25.20
N ASN A 103 -4.22 6.11 -25.74
CA ASN A 103 -2.88 5.79 -25.21
C ASN A 103 -2.59 6.68 -24.00
N ASP A 104 -3.43 6.56 -22.97
CA ASP A 104 -3.29 7.23 -21.68
C ASP A 104 -3.14 6.20 -20.54
N GLU A 105 -3.68 6.49 -19.34
CA GLU A 105 -3.77 5.54 -18.22
C GLU A 105 -4.46 4.22 -18.62
N ALA A 106 -5.43 4.26 -19.52
CA ALA A 106 -6.25 3.10 -19.85
C ALA A 106 -5.45 2.01 -20.59
N GLN A 107 -4.45 2.39 -21.37
CA GLN A 107 -3.53 1.45 -22.01
C GLN A 107 -2.60 0.76 -20.99
N GLU A 108 -2.07 1.48 -20.00
CA GLU A 108 -1.28 0.87 -18.92
C GLU A 108 -2.13 -0.12 -18.09
N LYS A 109 -3.43 0.18 -17.86
CA LYS A 109 -4.38 -0.74 -17.22
C LYS A 109 -4.58 -2.04 -18.03
N THR A 110 -4.64 -1.95 -19.37
CA THR A 110 -4.84 -3.13 -20.24
C THR A 110 -3.60 -4.01 -20.38
N ASN A 111 -2.40 -3.42 -20.48
CA ASN A 111 -1.12 -4.16 -20.59
C ASN A 111 -0.79 -4.99 -19.35
N ALA A 112 -1.33 -4.58 -18.19
CA ALA A 112 -1.09 -5.26 -16.94
C ALA A 112 -1.99 -6.49 -16.67
N GLY A 113 -2.97 -6.77 -17.54
CA GLY A 113 -3.93 -7.85 -17.34
C GLY A 113 -4.81 -7.68 -16.08
N TRP A 114 -5.56 -8.74 -15.73
CA TRP A 114 -6.47 -8.79 -14.56
C TRP A 114 -5.78 -8.52 -13.21
N THR A 115 -4.45 -8.50 -13.18
CA THR A 115 -3.62 -8.50 -11.98
C THR A 115 -3.28 -7.09 -11.45
N LEU A 116 -3.47 -5.99 -12.20
CA LEU A 116 -3.35 -4.62 -11.65
C LEU A 116 -4.68 -3.97 -11.20
N LYS A 117 -4.55 -2.91 -10.38
CA LYS A 117 -5.58 -2.38 -9.48
C LYS A 117 -6.80 -1.85 -10.26
N LEU A 118 -7.98 -2.42 -9.98
CA LEU A 118 -9.31 -2.04 -10.52
C LEU A 118 -9.74 -0.66 -9.98
N HIS A 119 -8.99 0.38 -10.31
CA HIS A 119 -9.35 1.75 -9.95
C HIS A 119 -10.47 2.18 -10.90
N ASN A 120 -11.70 2.26 -10.36
CA ASN A 120 -12.95 2.68 -11.00
C ASN A 120 -13.81 1.62 -11.72
N ILE A 121 -13.85 0.42 -11.16
CA ILE A 121 -14.87 -0.57 -11.55
C ILE A 121 -16.30 -0.13 -11.21
N PHE A 122 -16.46 0.75 -10.21
CA PHE A 122 -17.75 1.23 -9.73
C PHE A 122 -18.61 1.88 -10.83
N GLY A 123 -18.03 2.79 -11.62
CA GLY A 123 -18.75 3.44 -12.71
C GLY A 123 -19.24 2.42 -13.72
N PHE A 124 -18.37 1.49 -14.10
CA PHE A 124 -18.71 0.42 -15.04
C PHE A 124 -19.80 -0.52 -14.51
N LEU A 125 -19.71 -0.94 -13.24
CA LEU A 125 -20.74 -1.75 -12.59
C LEU A 125 -22.09 -1.04 -12.58
N THR A 126 -22.09 0.27 -12.39
CA THR A 126 -23.31 1.06 -12.49
C THR A 126 -23.84 1.09 -13.93
N GLY A 127 -22.97 1.29 -14.93
CA GLY A 127 -23.35 1.17 -16.34
C GLY A 127 -23.93 -0.22 -16.69
N PHE A 128 -23.37 -1.29 -16.10
CA PHE A 128 -23.84 -2.66 -16.28
C PHE A 128 -25.28 -2.88 -15.81
N LEU A 129 -25.72 -2.19 -14.74
CA LEU A 129 -27.11 -2.23 -14.27
C LEU A 129 -28.11 -1.68 -15.30
N PHE A 130 -27.62 -0.91 -16.27
CA PHE A 130 -28.40 -0.31 -17.35
C PHE A 130 -28.08 -0.90 -18.71
N ARG A 131 -27.36 -2.03 -18.81
CA ARG A 131 -26.91 -2.59 -20.10
C ARG A 131 -28.06 -2.84 -21.08
N ASP A 132 -29.21 -3.28 -20.58
CA ASP A 132 -30.41 -3.62 -21.34
C ASP A 132 -31.44 -2.47 -21.37
N LEU A 133 -31.09 -1.28 -20.87
CA LEU A 133 -32.00 -0.14 -20.69
C LEU A 133 -32.74 0.22 -21.98
N ASN A 134 -32.03 0.40 -23.10
CA ASN A 134 -32.64 0.80 -24.37
C ASN A 134 -33.64 -0.23 -24.90
N PHE A 135 -33.42 -1.53 -24.64
CA PHE A 135 -34.38 -2.57 -25.01
C PHE A 135 -35.71 -2.34 -24.29
N TYR A 136 -35.70 -2.12 -22.97
CA TYR A 136 -36.92 -1.88 -22.21
C TYR A 136 -37.59 -0.54 -22.57
N LEU A 137 -36.82 0.53 -22.77
CA LEU A 137 -37.38 1.85 -23.10
C LEU A 137 -38.14 1.85 -24.42
N ASN A 138 -37.64 1.16 -25.45
CA ASN A 138 -38.32 1.00 -26.73
C ASN A 138 -39.67 0.28 -26.60
N HIS A 139 -39.83 -0.60 -25.60
CA HIS A 139 -41.10 -1.29 -25.35
C HIS A 139 -42.09 -0.44 -24.53
N TRP A 140 -41.60 0.52 -23.73
CA TRP A 140 -42.41 1.30 -22.79
C TRP A 140 -42.64 2.77 -23.20
N ASN A 141 -42.14 3.18 -24.38
CA ASN A 141 -42.20 4.57 -24.87
C ASN A 141 -41.72 5.61 -23.85
N ASN A 142 -40.65 5.29 -23.11
CA ASN A 142 -40.06 6.19 -22.13
C ASN A 142 -38.82 6.87 -22.72
N ASN A 143 -38.89 8.18 -22.90
CA ASN A 143 -37.81 8.98 -23.51
C ASN A 143 -36.90 9.67 -22.50
N ILE A 144 -37.14 9.51 -21.18
CA ILE A 144 -36.39 10.20 -20.13
C ILE A 144 -35.01 9.57 -19.95
N LEU A 145 -34.88 8.24 -19.92
CA LEU A 145 -33.57 7.59 -19.83
C LEU A 145 -33.01 7.30 -21.23
N GLU A 146 -31.69 7.21 -21.33
CA GLU A 146 -31.01 6.75 -22.55
C GLU A 146 -29.63 6.18 -22.22
N HIS A 147 -29.30 5.00 -22.73
CA HIS A 147 -27.96 4.44 -22.64
C HIS A 147 -27.22 4.58 -23.98
N VAL A 148 -26.36 5.57 -24.08
CA VAL A 148 -25.60 5.85 -25.30
C VAL A 148 -24.57 4.74 -25.53
N ASN A 149 -24.62 4.12 -26.71
CA ASN A 149 -23.65 3.11 -27.16
C ASN A 149 -23.48 1.88 -26.26
N SER A 150 -24.53 1.45 -25.56
CA SER A 150 -24.46 0.24 -24.71
C SER A 150 -24.02 -1.02 -25.47
N ASN A 151 -24.48 -1.19 -26.72
CA ASN A 151 -24.17 -2.35 -27.56
C ASN A 151 -22.70 -2.44 -27.99
N ASP A 152 -21.99 -1.32 -27.95
CA ASP A 152 -20.57 -1.25 -28.32
C ASP A 152 -19.68 -1.77 -27.18
N VAL A 153 -20.19 -1.76 -25.94
CA VAL A 153 -19.49 -2.28 -24.75
C VAL A 153 -19.50 -3.80 -24.78
N GLU A 154 -18.31 -4.39 -24.89
CA GLU A 154 -18.12 -5.83 -25.05
C GLU A 154 -18.78 -6.68 -23.95
N MET A 155 -18.61 -6.26 -22.70
CA MET A 155 -19.19 -6.94 -21.53
C MET A 155 -20.71 -6.83 -21.46
N PHE A 156 -21.36 -5.97 -22.24
CA PHE A 156 -22.82 -5.80 -22.17
C PHE A 156 -23.56 -6.70 -23.15
N ARG A 157 -22.84 -7.45 -23.98
CA ARG A 157 -23.42 -8.36 -24.97
C ARG A 157 -24.10 -9.57 -24.31
N VAL A 158 -25.24 -9.97 -24.89
CA VAL A 158 -26.10 -11.05 -24.38
C VAL A 158 -25.38 -12.41 -24.31
N ASN A 159 -24.39 -12.65 -25.18
CA ASN A 159 -23.62 -13.90 -25.21
C ASN A 159 -22.42 -13.93 -24.23
N SER A 160 -22.26 -12.90 -23.39
CA SER A 160 -21.15 -12.78 -22.44
C SER A 160 -21.42 -13.37 -21.05
N LYS A 161 -22.40 -14.27 -20.89
CA LYS A 161 -22.80 -14.79 -19.56
C LYS A 161 -21.64 -15.47 -18.81
N ILE A 162 -20.89 -16.35 -19.46
CA ILE A 162 -19.71 -17.02 -18.87
C ILE A 162 -18.65 -15.98 -18.46
N ILE A 163 -18.52 -14.93 -19.28
CA ILE A 163 -17.61 -13.81 -19.04
C ILE A 163 -18.05 -13.03 -17.80
N HIS A 164 -19.35 -12.77 -17.61
CA HIS A 164 -19.89 -12.12 -16.40
C HIS A 164 -19.64 -12.92 -15.13
N GLU A 165 -19.88 -14.24 -15.18
CA GLU A 165 -19.64 -15.14 -14.04
C GLU A 165 -18.17 -15.11 -13.63
N HIS A 166 -17.25 -15.13 -14.61
CA HIS A 166 -15.83 -15.00 -14.37
C HIS A 166 -15.43 -13.60 -13.85
N ALA A 167 -15.94 -12.53 -14.48
CA ALA A 167 -15.53 -11.16 -14.20
C ALA A 167 -16.03 -10.66 -12.84
N PHE A 168 -17.29 -10.92 -12.50
CA PHE A 168 -17.95 -10.35 -11.33
C PHE A 168 -18.02 -11.30 -10.15
N ALA A 169 -17.83 -12.61 -10.36
CA ALA A 169 -17.87 -13.65 -9.33
C ALA A 169 -19.08 -13.47 -8.38
N ASN A 170 -18.83 -13.34 -7.07
CA ASN A 170 -19.88 -13.18 -6.05
C ASN A 170 -20.70 -11.88 -6.18
N THR A 171 -20.18 -10.86 -6.87
CA THR A 171 -20.88 -9.58 -7.09
C THR A 171 -21.98 -9.70 -8.15
N LEU A 172 -21.96 -10.74 -9.00
CA LEU A 172 -22.96 -10.92 -10.06
C LEU A 172 -24.38 -11.05 -9.51
N ASN A 173 -24.57 -11.78 -8.41
CA ASN A 173 -25.89 -11.92 -7.78
C ASN A 173 -26.43 -10.58 -7.27
N ILE A 174 -25.54 -9.74 -6.72
CA ILE A 174 -25.89 -8.40 -6.26
C ILE A 174 -26.32 -7.55 -7.48
N LEU A 175 -25.51 -7.53 -8.54
CA LEU A 175 -25.80 -6.80 -9.78
C LEU A 175 -27.17 -7.18 -10.36
N ASN A 176 -27.43 -8.48 -10.52
CA ASN A 176 -28.69 -8.95 -11.09
C ASN A 176 -29.90 -8.58 -10.20
N SER A 177 -29.75 -8.66 -8.87
CA SER A 177 -30.83 -8.28 -7.94
C SER A 177 -31.12 -6.77 -7.98
N THR A 178 -30.08 -5.94 -8.08
CA THR A 178 -30.22 -4.48 -8.20
C THR A 178 -30.79 -4.10 -9.56
N GLU A 179 -30.31 -4.71 -10.65
CA GLU A 179 -30.83 -4.50 -12.00
C GLU A 179 -32.33 -4.80 -12.06
N PHE A 180 -32.77 -5.92 -11.47
CA PHE A 180 -34.19 -6.27 -11.41
C PHE A 180 -35.05 -5.19 -10.74
N GLU A 181 -34.64 -4.66 -9.58
CA GLU A 181 -35.38 -3.59 -8.91
C GLU A 181 -35.32 -2.26 -9.67
N ILE A 182 -34.22 -1.96 -10.37
CA ILE A 182 -34.11 -0.79 -11.26
C ILE A 182 -35.12 -0.91 -12.41
N ILE A 183 -35.16 -2.04 -13.11
CA ILE A 183 -36.07 -2.29 -14.23
C ILE A 183 -37.55 -2.25 -13.77
N LYS A 184 -37.85 -2.77 -12.58
CA LYS A 184 -39.18 -2.69 -11.97
C LYS A 184 -39.60 -1.25 -11.68
N ASN A 185 -38.71 -0.42 -11.13
CA ASN A 185 -38.99 1.00 -10.89
C ASN A 185 -39.08 1.80 -12.20
N LEU A 186 -38.28 1.43 -13.21
CA LEU A 186 -38.31 2.03 -14.54
C LEU A 186 -39.66 1.82 -15.23
N LYS A 187 -40.22 0.60 -15.15
CA LYS A 187 -41.56 0.29 -15.70
C LYS A 187 -42.65 1.22 -15.14
N ASN A 188 -42.47 1.69 -13.90
CA ASN A 188 -43.41 2.58 -13.20
C ASN A 188 -43.01 4.06 -13.29
N ASN A 189 -42.01 4.42 -14.10
CA ASN A 189 -41.45 5.77 -14.21
C ASN A 189 -41.02 6.39 -12.86
N ASN A 190 -40.59 5.56 -11.90
CA ASN A 190 -40.23 6.01 -10.55
C ASN A 190 -38.73 6.28 -10.41
N TYR A 191 -38.28 7.38 -11.01
CA TYR A 191 -36.85 7.76 -11.07
C TYR A 191 -36.23 8.00 -9.68
N LYS A 192 -37.01 8.52 -8.72
CA LYS A 192 -36.54 8.68 -7.34
C LYS A 192 -36.24 7.33 -6.67
N ASN A 193 -37.05 6.30 -6.94
CA ASN A 193 -36.75 4.96 -6.44
C ASN A 193 -35.57 4.30 -7.18
N ILE A 194 -35.38 4.57 -8.48
CA ILE A 194 -34.15 4.13 -9.18
C ILE A 194 -32.91 4.70 -8.46
N LEU A 195 -32.91 6.01 -8.14
CA LEU A 195 -31.82 6.62 -7.37
C LEU A 195 -31.65 5.97 -5.99
N LYS A 196 -32.73 5.63 -5.28
CA LYS A 196 -32.63 4.91 -3.98
C LYS A 196 -32.03 3.52 -4.11
N GLU A 197 -32.34 2.78 -5.18
CA GLU A 197 -31.73 1.48 -5.42
C GLU A 197 -30.25 1.61 -5.78
N LEU A 198 -29.88 2.64 -6.56
CA LEU A 198 -28.50 2.99 -6.82
C LEU A 198 -27.74 3.34 -5.54
N THR A 199 -28.26 4.21 -4.67
CA THR A 199 -27.57 4.57 -3.42
C THR A 199 -27.38 3.39 -2.47
N LYS A 200 -28.37 2.48 -2.39
CA LYS A 200 -28.23 1.20 -1.66
C LYS A 200 -27.11 0.34 -2.26
N PHE A 201 -27.10 0.15 -3.58
CA PHE A 201 -26.08 -0.63 -4.27
C PHE A 201 -24.68 -0.02 -4.09
N TRP A 202 -24.54 1.29 -4.21
CA TRP A 202 -23.30 2.03 -4.03
C TRP A 202 -22.79 1.93 -2.59
N THR A 203 -23.66 2.08 -1.60
CA THR A 203 -23.32 1.90 -0.19
C THR A 203 -22.88 0.46 0.09
N LEU A 204 -23.54 -0.51 -0.54
CA LEU A 204 -23.18 -1.92 -0.43
C LEU A 204 -21.76 -2.19 -0.98
N ILE A 205 -21.42 -1.63 -2.15
CA ILE A 205 -20.07 -1.70 -2.72
C ILE A 205 -19.05 -1.07 -1.77
N TYR A 206 -19.32 0.16 -1.31
CA TYR A 206 -18.41 0.93 -0.48
C TYR A 206 -18.13 0.27 0.88
N THR A 207 -19.18 -0.21 1.56
CA THR A 207 -19.10 -0.71 2.95
C THR A 207 -18.66 -2.17 3.07
N LYS A 208 -18.95 -3.02 2.07
CA LYS A 208 -18.64 -4.45 2.15
C LYS A 208 -17.29 -4.84 1.57
N ASP A 209 -16.46 -3.87 1.17
CA ASP A 209 -15.23 -4.12 0.38
C ASP A 209 -15.57 -5.10 -0.74
N ALA A 210 -16.55 -4.78 -1.61
CA ALA A 210 -16.99 -5.70 -2.66
C ALA A 210 -15.78 -6.20 -3.44
N LYS A 211 -15.49 -7.49 -3.29
CA LYS A 211 -14.28 -8.12 -3.81
C LYS A 211 -14.56 -8.61 -5.21
N ILE A 212 -13.78 -8.12 -6.17
CA ILE A 212 -13.90 -8.53 -7.57
C ILE A 212 -12.58 -9.20 -7.98
N GLY A 213 -12.68 -10.33 -8.69
CA GLY A 213 -11.52 -11.14 -9.07
C GLY A 213 -10.63 -11.54 -7.87
N ASP A 214 -9.35 -11.17 -7.92
CA ASP A 214 -8.29 -11.45 -6.93
C ASP A 214 -8.45 -10.71 -5.59
N ASN A 215 -9.66 -10.65 -5.01
CA ASN A 215 -9.94 -10.00 -3.73
C ASN A 215 -9.67 -8.47 -3.66
N LYS A 216 -9.74 -7.76 -4.80
CA LYS A 216 -9.55 -6.30 -4.85
C LYS A 216 -10.83 -5.56 -4.42
N SER A 217 -10.70 -4.57 -3.53
CA SER A 217 -11.82 -3.70 -3.12
C SER A 217 -12.17 -2.70 -4.22
N ALA A 218 -13.47 -2.59 -4.52
CA ALA A 218 -14.05 -1.62 -5.45
C ALA A 218 -14.36 -0.25 -4.81
N SER A 219 -14.08 -0.06 -3.52
CA SER A 219 -14.44 1.16 -2.79
C SER A 219 -13.56 2.34 -3.21
N THR A 220 -14.12 3.27 -4.00
CA THR A 220 -13.53 4.57 -4.31
C THR A 220 -14.34 5.70 -3.70
N GLN A 221 -13.73 6.87 -3.53
CA GLN A 221 -14.42 8.04 -2.99
C GLN A 221 -15.52 8.57 -3.92
N ASP A 222 -15.41 8.32 -5.24
CA ASP A 222 -16.44 8.63 -6.23
C ASP A 222 -17.81 8.05 -5.87
N ILE A 223 -17.83 6.93 -5.14
CA ILE A 223 -19.04 6.32 -4.63
C ILE A 223 -19.74 7.24 -3.62
N LEU A 224 -18.99 7.86 -2.70
CA LEU A 224 -19.56 8.79 -1.72
C LEU A 224 -20.15 10.03 -2.38
N PHE A 225 -19.46 10.59 -3.38
CA PHE A 225 -19.99 11.73 -4.13
C PHE A 225 -21.27 11.37 -4.89
N SER A 226 -21.29 10.19 -5.52
CA SER A 226 -22.46 9.70 -6.22
C SER A 226 -23.63 9.50 -5.27
N ILE A 227 -23.40 8.95 -4.08
CA ILE A 227 -24.41 8.78 -3.04
C ILE A 227 -24.98 10.14 -2.61
N GLU A 228 -24.14 11.10 -2.24
CA GLU A 228 -24.62 12.40 -1.77
C GLU A 228 -25.34 13.19 -2.85
N TYR A 229 -24.84 13.14 -4.08
CA TYR A 229 -25.52 13.78 -5.21
C TYR A 229 -26.87 13.13 -5.51
N ALA A 230 -26.95 11.80 -5.54
CA ALA A 230 -28.22 11.11 -5.71
C ALA A 230 -29.20 11.40 -4.57
N ASN A 231 -28.73 11.54 -3.33
CA ASN A 231 -29.56 11.96 -2.21
C ASN A 231 -30.15 13.36 -2.43
N HIS A 232 -29.37 14.31 -2.96
CA HIS A 232 -29.88 15.62 -3.38
C HIS A 232 -30.95 15.48 -4.48
N LEU A 233 -30.68 14.70 -5.53
CA LEU A 233 -31.66 14.44 -6.61
C LEU A 233 -32.96 13.80 -6.10
N ILE A 234 -32.90 12.94 -5.07
CA ILE A 234 -34.07 12.33 -4.43
C ILE A 234 -34.91 13.40 -3.69
N ARG A 235 -34.24 14.33 -2.99
CA ARG A 235 -34.89 15.40 -2.24
C ARG A 235 -35.50 16.47 -3.14
N SER A 236 -34.85 16.81 -4.25
CA SER A 236 -35.35 17.86 -5.14
C SER A 236 -36.72 17.51 -5.74
N ASN A 237 -37.52 18.56 -5.96
CA ASN A 237 -38.84 18.48 -6.58
C ASN A 237 -38.81 18.79 -8.09
N LEU A 238 -37.64 19.12 -8.64
CA LEU A 238 -37.52 19.41 -10.08
C LEU A 238 -37.74 18.15 -10.93
N PRO A 239 -38.52 18.24 -12.03
CA PRO A 239 -38.76 17.10 -12.90
C PRO A 239 -37.52 16.71 -13.71
N PHE A 240 -37.31 15.39 -13.87
CA PHE A 240 -36.30 14.85 -14.80
C PHE A 240 -36.77 15.06 -16.24
N LYS A 241 -36.00 15.81 -17.01
CA LYS A 241 -36.19 15.99 -18.46
C LYS A 241 -35.53 14.87 -19.24
N LYS A 242 -34.31 14.52 -18.85
CA LYS A 242 -33.49 13.51 -19.51
C LYS A 242 -32.44 12.95 -18.55
N TRP A 243 -32.01 11.72 -18.76
CA TRP A 243 -30.95 11.05 -18.01
C TRP A 243 -30.13 10.15 -18.93
N TYR A 244 -28.89 10.54 -19.17
CA TYR A 244 -27.96 9.83 -20.04
C TYR A 244 -27.01 8.92 -19.25
N PHE A 245 -26.83 7.71 -19.76
CA PHE A 245 -25.77 6.79 -19.37
C PHE A 245 -24.88 6.51 -20.57
N GLY A 246 -23.59 6.26 -20.36
CA GLY A 246 -22.76 5.73 -21.45
C GLY A 246 -21.27 5.61 -21.13
N PRO A 247 -20.55 4.81 -21.92
CA PRO A 247 -19.10 4.67 -21.80
C PRO A 247 -18.41 5.92 -22.37
N ASP A 248 -17.44 6.47 -21.64
CA ASP A 248 -16.52 7.52 -22.10
C ASP A 248 -17.20 8.73 -22.79
N ILE A 249 -18.43 9.05 -22.39
CA ILE A 249 -19.25 10.09 -23.01
C ILE A 249 -18.77 11.51 -22.70
N THR A 250 -17.95 11.69 -21.65
CA THR A 250 -17.35 13.00 -21.29
C THR A 250 -15.84 13.05 -21.51
N TYR A 251 -15.29 12.22 -22.41
CA TYR A 251 -13.87 12.21 -22.76
C TYR A 251 -13.52 13.36 -23.74
N PRO A 252 -12.33 13.99 -23.69
CA PRO A 252 -11.99 15.10 -24.59
C PRO A 252 -11.94 14.63 -26.05
N ILE A 253 -12.68 15.29 -26.94
CA ILE A 253 -12.64 15.00 -28.37
C ILE A 253 -11.48 15.80 -28.98
N GLU A 254 -10.30 15.20 -29.02
CA GLU A 254 -9.09 15.79 -29.60
C GLU A 254 -8.25 14.74 -30.34
N ILE A 255 -7.46 15.20 -31.32
CA ILE A 255 -6.46 14.40 -32.01
C ILE A 255 -5.08 14.87 -31.50
N SER A 256 -4.29 13.96 -30.93
CA SER A 256 -2.95 14.23 -30.42
C SER A 256 -2.01 13.06 -30.72
N LEU A 257 -0.72 13.20 -30.40
CA LEU A 257 0.25 12.08 -30.50
C LEU A 257 -0.20 10.86 -29.68
N ALA A 258 -0.92 11.06 -28.58
CA ALA A 258 -1.41 10.02 -27.68
C ALA A 258 -2.86 9.58 -27.95
N GLN A 259 -3.63 10.34 -28.74
CA GLN A 259 -5.06 10.07 -28.93
C GLN A 259 -5.46 10.19 -30.40
N GLN A 260 -5.82 9.05 -30.99
CA GLN A 260 -6.35 8.98 -32.35
C GLN A 260 -7.85 9.31 -32.36
N LYS A 261 -8.37 9.73 -33.52
CA LYS A 261 -9.77 10.11 -33.72
C LYS A 261 -10.76 9.03 -33.31
N GLU A 262 -10.44 7.76 -33.57
CA GLU A 262 -11.30 6.61 -33.30
C GLU A 262 -11.44 6.32 -31.80
N ALA A 263 -10.52 6.84 -30.97
CA ALA A 263 -10.47 6.58 -29.54
C ALA A 263 -11.61 7.27 -28.76
N THR A 264 -12.27 8.28 -29.34
CA THR A 264 -13.30 9.11 -28.66
C THR A 264 -14.69 9.02 -29.28
N LEU A 265 -14.97 7.92 -30.00
CA LEU A 265 -16.22 7.72 -30.74
C LEU A 265 -17.48 7.85 -29.86
N HIS A 266 -17.41 7.42 -28.59
CA HIS A 266 -18.53 7.58 -27.66
C HIS A 266 -18.83 9.03 -27.31
N ALA A 267 -17.80 9.82 -26.99
CA ALA A 267 -17.93 11.25 -26.72
C ALA A 267 -18.44 12.02 -27.96
N GLN A 268 -17.94 11.69 -29.15
CA GLN A 268 -18.37 12.29 -30.43
C GLN A 268 -19.87 12.06 -30.70
N LYS A 269 -20.34 10.83 -30.48
CA LYS A 269 -21.76 10.53 -30.65
C LYS A 269 -22.62 11.19 -29.58
N PHE A 270 -22.15 11.17 -28.33
CA PHE A 270 -22.87 11.79 -27.22
C PHE A 270 -23.03 13.29 -27.41
N VAL A 271 -21.97 14.04 -27.75
CA VAL A 271 -22.07 15.50 -27.94
C VAL A 271 -23.07 15.85 -29.05
N THR A 272 -23.16 15.02 -30.10
CA THR A 272 -24.13 15.18 -31.18
C THR A 272 -25.57 14.98 -30.69
N ILE A 273 -25.82 13.98 -29.84
CA ILE A 273 -27.15 13.70 -29.25
C ILE A 273 -27.51 14.78 -28.23
N PHE A 274 -26.59 15.06 -27.30
CA PHE A 274 -26.80 15.99 -26.20
C PHE A 274 -27.06 17.42 -26.70
N SER A 275 -26.28 17.90 -27.68
CA SER A 275 -26.41 19.26 -28.22
C SER A 275 -27.77 19.54 -28.88
N LYS A 276 -28.48 18.50 -29.37
CA LYS A 276 -29.84 18.62 -29.90
C LYS A 276 -30.88 18.91 -28.82
N ASN A 277 -30.59 18.59 -27.56
CA ASN A 277 -31.50 18.82 -26.42
C ASN A 277 -31.27 20.17 -25.73
N LEU A 278 -30.30 20.95 -26.20
CA LEU A 278 -30.05 22.32 -25.76
C LEU A 278 -30.90 23.28 -26.58
N GLU A 279 -32.14 23.52 -26.17
CA GLU A 279 -33.17 24.27 -26.89
C GLU A 279 -33.92 25.24 -25.96
N PRO A 280 -34.49 26.35 -26.47
CA PRO A 280 -35.23 27.27 -25.63
C PRO A 280 -36.57 26.65 -25.19
N ILE A 281 -36.88 26.72 -23.89
CA ILE A 281 -38.16 26.26 -23.37
C ILE A 281 -39.23 27.32 -23.63
N ASN A 282 -40.31 26.94 -24.30
CA ASN A 282 -41.40 27.85 -24.70
C ASN A 282 -40.91 29.11 -25.43
N ASN A 283 -39.83 28.97 -26.22
CA ASN A 283 -39.17 30.06 -26.94
C ASN A 283 -38.68 31.22 -26.03
N THR A 284 -38.45 30.97 -24.74
CA THR A 284 -37.92 31.96 -23.78
C THR A 284 -36.42 31.79 -23.55
N PRO A 285 -35.68 32.86 -23.19
CA PRO A 285 -34.27 32.77 -22.81
C PRO A 285 -34.08 31.74 -21.69
N THR A 286 -33.41 30.64 -22.05
CA THR A 286 -33.21 29.46 -21.23
C THR A 286 -31.72 29.29 -20.96
N VAL A 287 -31.34 29.14 -19.70
CA VAL A 287 -29.99 28.77 -19.30
C VAL A 287 -29.94 27.30 -18.90
N TYR A 288 -28.89 26.63 -19.36
CA TYR A 288 -28.51 25.29 -18.90
C TYR A 288 -27.36 25.44 -17.90
N ILE A 289 -27.63 25.17 -16.63
CA ILE A 289 -26.65 25.30 -15.54
C ILE A 289 -25.90 23.97 -15.41
N PHE A 290 -24.62 23.96 -15.76
CA PHE A 290 -23.77 22.78 -15.63
C PHE A 290 -23.25 22.71 -14.19
N CYS A 291 -23.77 21.76 -13.42
CA CYS A 291 -23.46 21.57 -12.01
C CYS A 291 -22.85 20.18 -11.77
N SER A 292 -21.82 20.15 -10.91
CA SER A 292 -21.23 18.90 -10.44
C SER A 292 -20.98 18.99 -8.94
N PHE A 293 -21.14 17.86 -8.24
CA PHE A 293 -20.85 17.80 -6.80
C PHE A 293 -19.37 18.08 -6.53
N VAL A 294 -18.48 17.49 -7.34
CA VAL A 294 -17.02 17.49 -7.15
C VAL A 294 -16.26 17.96 -8.37
N ASP A 295 -15.08 18.52 -8.11
CA ASP A 295 -14.11 19.01 -9.09
C ASP A 295 -13.61 17.83 -9.94
N GLY A 296 -14.07 17.77 -11.19
CA GLY A 296 -13.79 16.65 -12.09
C GLY A 296 -13.78 17.10 -13.53
N VAL A 297 -12.90 16.50 -14.32
CA VAL A 297 -12.66 16.91 -15.71
C VAL A 297 -13.91 16.76 -16.58
N GLY A 298 -14.75 15.74 -16.35
CA GLY A 298 -15.87 15.41 -17.25
C GLY A 298 -16.86 16.56 -17.53
N LYS A 299 -17.14 17.45 -16.56
CA LYS A 299 -18.00 18.63 -16.79
C LYS A 299 -17.34 19.62 -17.76
N SER A 300 -16.14 20.09 -17.41
CA SER A 300 -15.38 21.03 -18.24
C SER A 300 -15.05 20.43 -19.61
N THR A 301 -14.75 19.13 -19.66
CA THR A 301 -14.50 18.41 -20.89
C THR A 301 -15.72 18.37 -21.81
N LEU A 302 -16.91 18.00 -21.28
CA LEU A 302 -18.14 18.02 -22.08
C LEU A 302 -18.47 19.44 -22.56
N LEU A 303 -18.24 20.44 -21.73
CA LEU A 303 -18.44 21.84 -22.10
C LEU A 303 -17.54 22.26 -23.28
N GLY A 304 -16.26 21.89 -23.23
CA GLY A 304 -15.32 22.12 -24.33
C GLY A 304 -15.73 21.39 -25.60
N ASN A 305 -16.16 20.13 -25.48
CA ASN A 305 -16.70 19.36 -26.61
C ASN A 305 -17.93 20.04 -27.24
N ILE A 306 -18.84 20.59 -26.44
CA ILE A 306 -20.00 21.34 -26.91
C ILE A 306 -19.55 22.61 -27.65
N LYS A 307 -18.64 23.40 -27.05
CA LYS A 307 -18.10 24.61 -27.69
C LYS A 307 -17.48 24.29 -29.05
N ASN A 308 -16.66 23.23 -29.12
CA ASN A 308 -16.08 22.75 -30.37
C ASN A 308 -17.13 22.28 -31.38
N TYR A 309 -18.13 21.50 -30.94
CA TYR A 309 -19.19 21.02 -31.84
C TYR A 309 -20.01 22.17 -32.43
N PHE A 310 -20.32 23.21 -31.67
CA PHE A 310 -21.01 24.39 -32.19
C PHE A 310 -20.12 25.26 -33.10
N LYS A 311 -18.79 25.21 -32.93
CA LYS A 311 -17.83 25.95 -33.76
C LYS A 311 -17.48 25.22 -35.06
N TYR A 312 -17.30 23.91 -35.02
CA TYR A 312 -16.71 23.10 -36.09
C TYR A 312 -17.62 21.96 -36.59
N GLY A 313 -18.79 21.74 -35.97
CA GLY A 313 -19.71 20.67 -36.32
C GLY A 313 -19.07 19.30 -36.11
N VAL A 314 -19.21 18.41 -37.10
CA VAL A 314 -18.61 17.06 -37.06
C VAL A 314 -17.15 17.02 -37.52
N ASN A 315 -16.55 18.17 -37.84
CA ASN A 315 -15.16 18.25 -38.30
C ASN A 315 -14.17 18.26 -37.13
N ILE A 316 -13.95 17.08 -36.57
CA ILE A 316 -13.14 16.85 -35.36
C ILE A 316 -11.67 17.22 -35.54
N GLU A 317 -11.14 17.17 -36.77
CA GLU A 317 -9.74 17.51 -37.05
C GLU A 317 -9.42 18.98 -36.76
N ASN A 318 -10.45 19.83 -36.71
CA ASN A 318 -10.31 21.26 -36.42
C ASN A 318 -10.63 21.61 -34.97
N TYR A 319 -10.94 20.64 -34.10
CA TYR A 319 -11.32 20.92 -32.72
C TYR A 319 -10.16 21.56 -31.95
N ASP A 320 -10.47 22.63 -31.20
CA ASP A 320 -9.50 23.23 -30.31
C ASP A 320 -9.27 22.32 -29.09
N ARG A 321 -8.09 22.37 -28.49
CA ARG A 321 -7.80 21.64 -27.25
C ARG A 321 -8.81 22.00 -26.16
N VAL A 322 -9.37 21.00 -25.50
CA VAL A 322 -10.34 21.21 -24.44
C VAL A 322 -9.64 21.56 -23.14
N ASP A 323 -9.90 22.76 -22.63
CA ASP A 323 -9.42 23.16 -21.30
C ASP A 323 -10.15 22.37 -20.21
N ASN A 324 -9.38 21.64 -19.40
CA ASN A 324 -9.86 20.86 -18.26
C ASN A 324 -9.70 21.60 -16.93
N SER A 325 -9.40 22.90 -16.97
CA SER A 325 -9.46 23.77 -15.81
C SER A 325 -10.92 23.97 -15.40
N SER A 326 -11.22 23.71 -14.13
CA SER A 326 -12.54 23.99 -13.57
C SER A 326 -12.66 25.48 -13.35
N SER A 327 -13.76 26.09 -13.83
CA SER A 327 -14.03 27.49 -13.53
C SER A 327 -14.11 27.70 -12.01
N GLN A 328 -13.62 28.85 -11.55
CA GLN A 328 -13.75 29.29 -10.17
C GLN A 328 -14.88 30.30 -9.99
N LEU A 329 -15.47 30.76 -11.09
CA LEU A 329 -16.53 31.76 -11.15
C LEU A 329 -17.72 31.19 -11.94
N ALA A 330 -18.88 31.85 -11.85
CA ALA A 330 -20.00 31.54 -12.73
C ALA A 330 -19.78 32.19 -14.10
N ASP A 331 -19.52 31.40 -15.13
CA ASP A 331 -19.35 31.92 -16.50
C ASP A 331 -20.60 31.65 -17.32
N ILE A 332 -21.24 32.72 -17.82
CA ILE A 332 -22.41 32.62 -18.69
C ILE A 332 -22.01 32.93 -20.10
N PHE A 333 -22.24 31.99 -21.01
CA PHE A 333 -22.03 32.22 -22.44
C PHE A 333 -23.26 31.85 -23.25
N LYS A 334 -23.54 32.67 -24.27
CA LYS A 334 -24.64 32.47 -25.21
C LYS A 334 -24.23 31.41 -26.24
N LEU A 335 -24.97 30.31 -26.28
CA LEU A 335 -24.71 29.20 -27.21
C LEU A 335 -25.39 29.43 -28.57
N LYS A 336 -26.69 29.77 -28.54
CA LYS A 336 -27.49 30.16 -29.71
C LYS A 336 -28.64 31.06 -29.26
N THR A 337 -29.52 31.47 -30.19
CA THR A 337 -30.69 32.29 -29.88
C THR A 337 -31.50 31.70 -28.73
N ASN A 338 -31.70 32.48 -27.66
CA ASN A 338 -32.41 32.11 -26.43
C ASN A 338 -31.85 30.89 -25.66
N VAL A 339 -30.63 30.44 -25.96
CA VAL A 339 -29.99 29.31 -25.26
C VAL A 339 -28.64 29.75 -24.72
N PHE A 340 -28.49 29.65 -23.41
CA PHE A 340 -27.30 30.02 -22.67
C PHE A 340 -26.80 28.82 -21.88
N ILE A 341 -25.50 28.78 -21.61
CA ILE A 341 -24.91 27.84 -20.66
C ILE A 341 -24.29 28.66 -19.54
N ALA A 342 -24.59 28.26 -18.30
CA ALA A 342 -23.86 28.72 -17.13
C ALA A 342 -22.92 27.59 -16.69
N ASP A 343 -21.62 27.82 -16.79
CA ASP A 343 -20.60 26.94 -16.27
C ASP A 343 -20.30 27.31 -14.81
N LEU A 344 -20.65 26.42 -13.88
CA LEU A 344 -20.41 26.66 -12.45
C LEU A 344 -19.11 25.96 -12.00
N PRO A 345 -18.39 26.49 -10.99
CA PRO A 345 -17.45 25.69 -10.24
C PRO A 345 -18.13 24.43 -9.69
N ALA A 346 -17.35 23.37 -9.46
CA ALA A 346 -17.88 22.24 -8.72
C ALA A 346 -18.30 22.68 -7.32
N GLN A 347 -19.38 22.11 -6.78
CA GLN A 347 -19.96 22.57 -5.52
C GLN A 347 -18.97 22.44 -4.36
N VAL A 348 -18.20 21.35 -4.33
CA VAL A 348 -17.14 21.15 -3.32
C VAL A 348 -16.05 22.23 -3.38
N SER A 349 -15.85 22.86 -4.55
CA SER A 349 -14.83 23.88 -4.74
C SER A 349 -15.13 25.15 -3.96
N HIS A 350 -16.39 25.39 -3.55
CA HIS A 350 -16.73 26.49 -2.63
C HIS A 350 -16.24 26.27 -1.20
N PHE A 351 -15.85 25.04 -0.87
CA PHE A 351 -15.46 24.62 0.47
C PHE A 351 -14.04 24.01 0.49
N THR A 352 -13.31 24.13 -0.60
CA THR A 352 -11.92 23.67 -0.74
C THR A 352 -11.05 24.72 -1.40
N TYR A 353 -9.76 24.63 -1.16
CA TYR A 353 -8.76 25.49 -1.79
C TYR A 353 -8.23 24.84 -3.08
N LYS A 354 -7.67 25.68 -3.97
CA LYS A 354 -7.01 25.24 -5.20
C LYS A 354 -5.52 25.60 -5.14
N PRO A 355 -4.61 24.63 -4.97
CA PRO A 355 -3.19 24.89 -5.14
C PRO A 355 -2.86 25.20 -6.60
N ASP A 356 -1.98 26.18 -6.81
CA ASP A 356 -1.47 26.56 -8.13
C ASP A 356 0.06 26.49 -8.16
N GLY A 357 0.62 26.23 -9.35
CA GLY A 357 2.03 25.94 -9.50
C GLY A 357 2.37 25.17 -10.76
N TYR A 358 3.45 24.41 -10.68
CA TYR A 358 4.05 23.66 -11.78
C TYR A 358 4.28 22.20 -11.37
N VAL A 359 4.39 21.30 -12.34
CA VAL A 359 4.66 19.88 -12.12
C VAL A 359 5.61 19.36 -13.19
N TYR A 360 6.55 18.51 -12.80
CA TYR A 360 7.35 17.75 -13.76
C TYR A 360 6.56 16.55 -14.28
N VAL A 361 6.44 16.43 -15.59
CA VAL A 361 5.67 15.38 -16.30
C VAL A 361 6.53 14.67 -17.33
N ASN A 362 6.16 13.46 -17.73
CA ASN A 362 6.94 12.67 -18.69
C ASN A 362 7.09 13.42 -20.03
N ALA A 363 8.32 13.74 -20.39
CA ALA A 363 8.64 14.49 -21.60
C ALA A 363 8.23 13.73 -22.88
N GLN A 364 8.17 12.39 -22.84
CA GLN A 364 7.77 11.56 -23.97
C GLN A 364 6.34 11.80 -24.46
N ARG A 365 5.47 12.38 -23.61
CA ARG A 365 4.06 12.64 -23.94
C ARG A 365 3.79 14.10 -24.31
N GLU A 366 4.70 15.00 -23.97
CA GLU A 366 4.53 16.45 -24.16
C GLU A 366 5.41 17.03 -25.28
N LEU A 367 6.48 16.34 -25.67
CA LEU A 367 7.45 16.84 -26.67
C LEU A 367 7.45 16.01 -27.95
N GLU A 368 7.73 16.69 -29.05
CA GLU A 368 8.02 16.05 -30.33
C GLU A 368 9.31 15.22 -30.27
N LYS A 369 9.38 14.19 -31.12
CA LYS A 369 10.47 13.21 -31.11
C LYS A 369 11.85 13.87 -31.29
N ASP A 370 11.98 14.80 -32.23
CA ASP A 370 13.26 15.44 -32.54
C ASP A 370 13.81 16.26 -31.36
N ILE A 371 12.92 16.94 -30.61
CA ILE A 371 13.30 17.68 -29.40
C ILE A 371 13.77 16.71 -28.32
N LYS A 372 13.06 15.59 -28.15
CA LYS A 372 13.41 14.56 -27.18
C LYS A 372 14.79 13.96 -27.48
N ASP A 373 15.06 13.58 -28.73
CA ASP A 373 16.32 12.97 -29.14
C ASP A 373 17.50 13.93 -28.88
N ASN A 374 17.31 15.24 -29.12
CA ASN A 374 18.31 16.27 -28.78
C ASN A 374 18.59 16.37 -27.27
N ILE A 375 17.55 16.26 -26.42
CA ILE A 375 17.71 16.29 -24.96
C ILE A 375 18.46 15.03 -24.48
N GLU A 376 18.12 13.85 -25.02
CA GLU A 376 18.81 12.61 -24.68
C GLU A 376 20.31 12.67 -25.05
N ILE A 377 20.63 13.22 -26.23
CA ILE A 377 22.02 13.46 -26.64
C ILE A 377 22.72 14.40 -25.65
N PHE A 378 22.11 15.55 -25.35
CA PHE A 378 22.67 16.53 -24.41
C PHE A 378 22.93 15.92 -23.02
N ILE A 379 21.99 15.14 -22.48
CA ILE A 379 22.15 14.46 -21.17
C ILE A 379 23.32 13.48 -21.22
N ASN A 380 23.41 12.67 -22.28
CA ASN A 380 24.46 11.66 -22.39
C ASN A 380 25.86 12.30 -22.53
N GLU A 381 25.96 13.44 -23.22
CA GLU A 381 27.21 14.19 -23.37
C GLU A 381 27.62 14.94 -22.10
N ASN A 382 26.67 15.37 -21.26
CA ASN A 382 26.93 16.28 -20.14
C ASN A 382 26.62 15.67 -18.75
N LYS A 383 26.35 14.36 -18.66
CA LYS A 383 25.84 13.71 -17.44
C LYS A 383 26.63 14.05 -16.18
N GLU A 384 27.95 13.84 -16.20
CA GLU A 384 28.79 14.07 -15.01
C GLU A 384 28.80 15.54 -14.59
N THR A 385 28.84 16.46 -15.56
CA THR A 385 28.78 17.91 -15.30
C THR A 385 27.44 18.31 -14.69
N LEU A 386 26.32 17.81 -15.23
CA LEU A 386 24.98 18.07 -14.70
C LEU A 386 24.84 17.54 -13.25
N GLU A 387 25.36 16.35 -12.96
CA GLU A 387 25.37 15.80 -11.60
C GLU A 387 26.21 16.64 -10.63
N GLN A 388 27.39 17.11 -11.06
CA GLN A 388 28.24 18.00 -10.24
C GLN A 388 27.58 19.35 -9.97
N GLU A 389 26.96 19.96 -10.98
CA GLU A 389 26.23 21.23 -10.83
C GLU A 389 25.03 21.08 -9.91
N PHE A 390 24.26 20.00 -10.05
CA PHE A 390 23.13 19.72 -9.17
C PHE A 390 23.58 19.57 -7.71
N ASN A 391 24.67 18.85 -7.44
CA ASN A 391 25.24 18.71 -6.10
C ASN A 391 25.72 20.06 -5.52
N LYS A 392 26.29 20.95 -6.35
CA LYS A 392 26.61 22.32 -5.92
C LYS A 392 25.35 23.12 -5.57
N LYS A 393 24.28 23.01 -6.37
CA LYS A 393 22.98 23.66 -6.09
C LYS A 393 22.33 23.11 -4.82
N ILE A 394 22.51 21.82 -4.47
CA ILE A 394 22.09 21.25 -3.19
C ILE A 394 22.77 21.97 -2.01
N LEU A 395 24.09 22.09 -2.04
CA LEU A 395 24.85 22.76 -0.97
C LEU A 395 24.45 24.24 -0.85
N PHE A 396 24.31 24.92 -1.98
CA PHE A 396 23.85 26.31 -2.02
C PHE A 396 22.44 26.47 -1.41
N THR A 397 21.49 25.59 -1.79
CA THR A 397 20.13 25.61 -1.25
C THR A 397 20.10 25.34 0.26
N LYS A 398 20.93 24.41 0.76
CA LYS A 398 21.08 24.18 2.21
C LYS A 398 21.56 25.41 2.95
N ASN A 399 22.52 26.16 2.38
CA ASN A 399 23.00 27.40 2.99
C ASN A 399 21.89 28.45 3.09
N ILE A 400 21.07 28.63 2.03
CA ILE A 400 19.92 29.53 2.08
C ILE A 400 18.92 29.08 3.15
N ILE A 401 18.56 27.79 3.20
CA ILE A 401 17.62 27.26 4.20
C ILE A 401 18.14 27.49 5.62
N ASN A 402 19.45 27.32 5.86
CA ASN A 402 20.05 27.52 7.18
C ASN A 402 20.03 28.99 7.61
N LEU A 403 20.21 29.93 6.69
CA LEU A 403 20.25 31.37 6.98
C LEU A 403 18.84 32.00 7.05
N ASN A 404 18.00 31.69 6.06
CA ASN A 404 16.75 32.40 5.78
C ASN A 404 15.50 31.50 5.91
N GLY A 405 15.68 30.20 6.15
CA GLY A 405 14.58 29.23 6.22
C GLY A 405 14.02 28.78 4.86
N TYR A 406 13.05 27.87 4.89
CA TYR A 406 12.41 27.31 3.69
C TYR A 406 11.55 28.33 2.90
N LEU A 407 11.12 29.41 3.55
CA LEU A 407 10.29 30.46 2.96
C LEU A 407 11.11 31.60 2.33
N ALA A 408 12.43 31.44 2.21
CA ALA A 408 13.31 32.41 1.57
C ALA A 408 12.82 32.74 0.14
N PRO A 409 12.77 34.03 -0.28
CA PRO A 409 12.26 34.42 -1.59
C PRO A 409 12.96 33.72 -2.76
N GLU A 410 14.27 33.49 -2.65
CA GLU A 410 15.09 32.86 -3.67
C GLU A 410 14.68 31.40 -3.95
N LEU A 411 14.16 30.70 -2.92
CA LEU A 411 13.71 29.30 -3.01
C LEU A 411 12.25 29.15 -3.44
N ASN A 412 11.53 30.28 -3.52
CA ASN A 412 10.11 30.34 -3.88
C ASN A 412 9.91 31.27 -5.10
N ASN A 413 10.93 31.38 -5.94
CA ASN A 413 10.91 32.15 -7.18
C ASN A 413 10.68 31.24 -8.39
N ILE A 414 9.63 31.53 -9.15
CA ILE A 414 9.26 30.84 -10.39
C ILE A 414 10.38 30.83 -11.43
N ASN A 415 11.24 31.85 -11.44
CA ASN A 415 12.36 31.95 -12.37
C ASN A 415 13.52 31.00 -12.02
N ASN A 416 13.50 30.37 -10.84
CA ASN A 416 14.50 29.40 -10.38
C ASN A 416 13.87 28.08 -9.91
N PRO A 417 13.19 27.33 -10.79
CA PRO A 417 12.45 26.13 -10.39
C PRO A 417 13.34 24.99 -9.92
N GLU A 418 14.61 24.96 -10.34
CA GLU A 418 15.59 23.98 -9.85
C GLU A 418 15.83 24.13 -8.34
N LEU A 419 15.94 25.36 -7.83
CA LEU A 419 16.10 25.60 -6.39
C LEU A 419 14.84 25.21 -5.62
N ALA A 420 13.66 25.44 -6.19
CA ALA A 420 12.39 25.03 -5.58
C ALA A 420 12.26 23.50 -5.52
N PHE A 421 12.68 22.78 -6.56
CA PHE A 421 12.74 21.32 -6.56
C PHE A 421 13.70 20.80 -5.48
N ILE A 422 14.92 21.36 -5.39
CA ILE A 422 15.91 20.99 -4.37
C ILE A 422 15.41 21.33 -2.95
N LYS A 423 14.79 22.51 -2.76
CA LYS A 423 14.14 22.90 -1.50
C LYS A 423 13.13 21.83 -1.10
N ASN A 424 12.28 21.39 -2.03
CA ASN A 424 11.29 20.37 -1.75
C ASN A 424 11.94 19.04 -1.37
N LEU A 425 12.99 18.58 -2.08
CA LEU A 425 13.74 17.38 -1.72
C LEU A 425 14.26 17.40 -0.27
N ILE A 426 14.77 18.55 0.18
CA ILE A 426 15.27 18.75 1.53
C ILE A 426 14.09 18.79 2.52
N LEU A 427 13.05 19.58 2.22
CA LEU A 427 11.85 19.77 3.05
C LEU A 427 11.16 18.44 3.37
N ILE A 428 11.01 17.57 2.37
CA ILE A 428 10.34 16.26 2.52
C ILE A 428 11.30 15.11 2.83
N LYS A 429 12.58 15.41 3.12
CA LYS A 429 13.62 14.45 3.53
C LYS A 429 13.92 13.35 2.50
N LYS A 430 13.84 13.67 1.20
CA LYS A 430 14.10 12.75 0.09
C LYS A 430 15.46 12.88 -0.58
N GLU A 431 16.27 13.86 -0.20
CA GLU A 431 17.60 14.11 -0.80
C GLU A 431 18.44 12.84 -1.00
N LYS A 432 18.54 11.97 0.02
CA LYS A 432 19.39 10.77 -0.02
C LYS A 432 18.90 9.67 -0.97
N ILE A 433 17.61 9.61 -1.24
CA ILE A 433 16.98 8.58 -2.08
C ILE A 433 16.60 9.11 -3.47
N ASN A 434 16.87 10.38 -3.73
CA ASN A 434 16.53 11.02 -4.98
C ASN A 434 17.43 10.52 -6.13
N ASN A 435 16.78 10.20 -7.25
CA ASN A 435 17.44 9.81 -8.49
C ASN A 435 17.27 10.84 -9.61
N TRP A 436 16.49 11.91 -9.38
CA TRP A 436 16.18 12.92 -10.38
C TRP A 436 17.14 14.11 -10.30
N ILE A 437 17.77 14.44 -11.42
CA ILE A 437 18.69 15.56 -11.56
C ILE A 437 18.00 16.67 -12.35
N ALA A 438 17.92 17.86 -11.76
CA ALA A 438 17.32 19.03 -12.42
C ALA A 438 18.34 19.75 -13.29
N PHE A 439 17.90 20.21 -14.46
CA PHE A 439 18.71 20.98 -15.40
C PHE A 439 17.85 21.89 -16.29
N ASN A 440 18.50 22.87 -16.91
CA ASN A 440 17.88 23.75 -17.90
C ASN A 440 18.44 23.43 -19.30
N PHE A 441 17.57 23.38 -20.30
CA PHE A 441 17.94 23.21 -21.71
C PHE A 441 16.98 24.02 -22.57
N ASN A 442 17.51 24.86 -23.47
CA ASN A 442 16.71 25.72 -24.36
C ASN A 442 15.59 26.50 -23.63
N ASN A 443 15.90 27.12 -22.48
CA ASN A 443 14.97 27.87 -21.62
C ASN A 443 13.84 27.06 -20.97
N ASN A 444 13.85 25.74 -21.10
CA ASN A 444 12.93 24.85 -20.41
C ASN A 444 13.63 24.12 -19.27
N ASN A 445 12.86 23.74 -18.25
CA ASN A 445 13.38 23.06 -17.06
C ASN A 445 12.98 21.59 -17.09
N TYR A 446 13.95 20.73 -16.81
CA TYR A 446 13.83 19.28 -16.96
C TYR A 446 14.35 18.54 -15.74
N LEU A 447 13.90 17.30 -15.58
CA LEU A 447 14.54 16.30 -14.72
C LEU A 447 14.96 15.11 -15.58
N PHE A 448 16.12 14.51 -15.30
CA PHE A 448 16.46 13.17 -15.80
C PHE A 448 16.75 12.21 -14.65
N ASN A 449 16.46 10.93 -14.84
CA ASN A 449 16.78 9.89 -13.85
C ASN A 449 18.24 9.43 -14.02
N LYS A 450 19.06 9.58 -12.97
CA LYS A 450 20.49 9.21 -13.01
C LYS A 450 20.74 7.71 -13.24
N LEU A 451 19.77 6.87 -12.87
CA LEU A 451 19.80 5.41 -13.08
C LEU A 451 19.34 5.01 -14.49
N ASN A 452 18.54 5.84 -15.15
CA ASN A 452 18.04 5.62 -16.51
C ASN A 452 17.89 6.96 -17.24
N THR A 453 18.89 7.37 -18.02
CA THR A 453 18.93 8.71 -18.64
C THR A 453 17.86 8.93 -19.71
N SER A 454 17.19 7.87 -20.18
CA SER A 454 16.05 7.97 -21.11
C SER A 454 14.74 8.40 -20.42
N GLU A 455 14.68 8.34 -19.09
CA GLU A 455 13.56 8.85 -18.31
C GLU A 455 13.73 10.35 -18.07
N ILE A 456 13.03 11.15 -18.87
CA ILE A 456 13.09 12.61 -18.84
C ILE A 456 11.72 13.16 -18.48
N ARG A 457 11.71 14.21 -17.64
CA ARG A 457 10.51 14.97 -17.31
C ARG A 457 10.69 16.44 -17.63
N ILE A 458 9.62 17.11 -18.06
CA ILE A 458 9.57 18.54 -18.34
C ILE A 458 8.65 19.26 -17.34
N LEU A 459 9.03 20.45 -16.92
CA LEU A 459 8.22 21.29 -16.04
C LEU A 459 7.07 21.95 -16.82
N THR A 460 5.84 21.71 -16.40
CA THR A 460 4.62 22.29 -17.02
C THR A 460 3.73 22.93 -15.95
N GLN A 461 2.95 23.95 -16.32
CA GLN A 461 2.03 24.62 -15.40
C GLN A 461 0.82 23.72 -15.06
N LEU A 462 0.39 23.70 -13.80
CA LEU A 462 -0.75 22.89 -13.33
C LEU A 462 -2.09 23.25 -14.00
N SER A 463 -2.21 24.44 -14.57
CA SER A 463 -3.40 24.90 -15.31
C SER A 463 -3.47 24.31 -16.72
N THR A 464 -2.35 24.04 -17.38
CA THR A 464 -2.27 23.64 -18.79
C THR A 464 -1.82 22.20 -19.01
N VAL A 465 -1.31 21.54 -17.97
CA VAL A 465 -0.85 20.16 -18.02
C VAL A 465 -2.01 19.17 -18.25
N GLN A 466 -1.73 18.07 -18.95
CA GLN A 466 -2.69 16.99 -19.14
C GLN A 466 -3.07 16.31 -17.81
N SER A 467 -4.25 15.67 -17.76
CA SER A 467 -4.80 15.02 -16.55
C SER A 467 -3.84 13.99 -15.94
N GLU A 468 -3.06 13.30 -16.76
CA GLU A 468 -2.04 12.36 -16.32
C GLU A 468 -0.92 13.05 -15.53
N GLY A 469 -0.42 14.20 -16.00
CA GLY A 469 0.61 14.95 -15.31
C GLY A 469 0.20 15.37 -13.90
N LEU A 470 -1.09 15.68 -13.70
CA LEU A 470 -1.66 15.98 -12.39
C LEU A 470 -1.67 14.77 -11.44
N LYS A 471 -1.52 13.54 -11.95
CA LYS A 471 -1.46 12.32 -11.12
C LYS A 471 -0.07 12.04 -10.55
N ASN A 472 0.90 12.94 -10.75
CA ASN A 472 2.22 12.81 -10.16
C ASN A 472 2.11 12.73 -8.62
N ILE A 473 2.56 11.61 -8.05
CA ILE A 473 2.51 11.33 -6.60
C ILE A 473 3.79 11.74 -5.87
N GLU A 474 4.80 12.22 -6.60
CA GLU A 474 6.09 12.64 -6.08
C GLU A 474 5.99 14.10 -5.67
N SER A 475 5.66 14.34 -4.40
CA SER A 475 5.39 15.69 -3.88
C SER A 475 6.52 16.68 -4.14
N GLU A 476 7.78 16.23 -4.19
CA GLU A 476 8.94 17.05 -4.52
C GLU A 476 8.89 17.67 -5.92
N GLN A 477 8.19 17.04 -6.86
CA GLN A 477 8.12 17.45 -8.25
C GLN A 477 6.94 18.39 -8.57
N MET A 478 6.08 18.66 -7.59
CA MET A 478 5.07 19.72 -7.69
C MET A 478 5.57 20.99 -6.99
N LEU A 479 5.70 22.07 -7.75
CA LEU A 479 6.26 23.34 -7.31
C LEU A 479 5.13 24.36 -7.13
N PHE A 480 4.75 24.64 -5.90
CA PHE A 480 3.68 25.61 -5.58
C PHE A 480 4.29 27.00 -5.32
N PHE A 481 4.49 27.82 -6.35
CA PHE A 481 4.98 29.19 -6.16
C PHE A 481 3.86 30.14 -5.71
N GLU A 482 2.69 30.00 -6.34
CA GLU A 482 1.51 30.84 -6.12
C GLU A 482 0.68 30.44 -4.89
N GLY A 483 1.12 29.41 -4.15
CA GLY A 483 0.45 28.86 -2.97
C GLY A 483 -0.93 28.29 -3.29
N ILE A 484 -1.99 29.02 -2.90
CA ILE A 484 -3.38 28.59 -3.11
C ILE A 484 -4.28 29.74 -3.54
N ARG A 485 -5.36 29.42 -4.27
CA ARG A 485 -6.54 30.27 -4.41
C ARG A 485 -7.63 29.79 -3.47
N LEU A 486 -8.20 30.72 -2.72
CA LEU A 486 -9.43 30.50 -1.97
C LEU A 486 -10.64 30.78 -2.90
N PRO A 487 -11.75 30.03 -2.76
CA PRO A 487 -12.93 30.21 -3.61
C PRO A 487 -13.65 31.54 -3.31
N LEU A 488 -14.68 31.92 -4.06
CA LEU A 488 -15.57 32.98 -3.57
C LEU A 488 -16.44 32.45 -2.42
N PRO A 489 -16.73 33.26 -1.39
CA PRO A 489 -17.78 32.97 -0.42
C PRO A 489 -19.08 32.61 -1.13
N TYR A 490 -19.75 31.54 -0.69
CA TYR A 490 -20.88 30.96 -1.43
C TYR A 490 -22.02 31.97 -1.68
N ASN A 491 -22.29 32.86 -0.71
CA ASN A 491 -23.26 33.94 -0.86
C ASN A 491 -22.87 34.96 -1.94
N LEU A 492 -21.60 35.34 -2.03
CA LEU A 492 -21.09 36.25 -3.06
C LEU A 492 -21.11 35.59 -4.44
N PHE A 493 -20.78 34.30 -4.51
CA PHE A 493 -20.92 33.50 -5.73
C PHE A 493 -22.37 33.45 -6.21
N MET A 494 -23.33 33.22 -5.30
CA MET A 494 -24.74 33.18 -5.64
C MET A 494 -25.23 34.53 -6.18
N GLN A 495 -24.81 35.63 -5.57
CA GLN A 495 -25.11 36.98 -6.04
C GLN A 495 -24.54 37.22 -7.46
N ASP A 496 -23.27 36.89 -7.70
CA ASP A 496 -22.63 37.01 -9.02
C ASP A 496 -23.38 36.20 -10.10
N LEU A 497 -23.78 34.96 -9.77
CA LEU A 497 -24.56 34.12 -10.68
C LEU A 497 -25.93 34.76 -11.00
N THR A 498 -26.69 35.19 -9.99
CA THR A 498 -28.00 35.80 -10.20
C THR A 498 -27.93 37.10 -10.99
N ASP A 499 -26.93 37.93 -10.71
CA ASP A 499 -26.70 39.20 -11.42
C ASP A 499 -26.40 38.93 -12.90
N LYS A 500 -25.52 37.96 -13.20
CA LYS A 500 -25.21 37.56 -14.58
C LYS A 500 -26.41 36.96 -15.31
N LEU A 501 -27.25 36.18 -14.63
CA LEU A 501 -28.47 35.61 -15.21
C LEU A 501 -29.50 36.72 -15.55
N ASN A 502 -29.69 37.66 -14.63
CA ASN A 502 -30.57 38.81 -14.83
C ASN A 502 -30.08 39.70 -16.00
N ASN A 503 -28.77 39.97 -16.07
CA ASN A 503 -28.16 40.73 -17.15
C ASN A 503 -28.36 40.10 -18.55
N ASN A 504 -28.52 38.77 -18.61
CA ASN A 504 -28.80 38.03 -19.83
C ASN A 504 -30.31 37.81 -20.09
N ASN A 505 -31.19 38.43 -19.30
CA ASN A 505 -32.66 38.29 -19.38
C ASN A 505 -33.13 36.83 -19.31
N ILE A 506 -32.44 35.99 -18.53
CA ILE A 506 -32.79 34.58 -18.37
C ILE A 506 -34.13 34.45 -17.64
N LYS A 507 -34.99 33.57 -18.13
CA LYS A 507 -36.31 33.28 -17.51
C LYS A 507 -36.45 31.83 -17.08
N LYS A 508 -35.90 30.90 -17.86
CA LYS A 508 -35.97 29.46 -17.60
C LYS A 508 -34.59 28.93 -17.23
N VAL A 509 -34.56 28.06 -16.23
CA VAL A 509 -33.35 27.37 -15.78
C VAL A 509 -33.54 25.87 -15.92
N VAL A 510 -32.56 25.20 -16.52
CA VAL A 510 -32.46 23.74 -16.57
C VAL A 510 -31.13 23.34 -15.95
N PHE A 511 -31.16 22.47 -14.94
CA PHE A 511 -29.93 21.91 -14.37
C PHE A 511 -29.37 20.80 -15.27
N VAL A 512 -28.05 20.77 -15.45
CA VAL A 512 -27.30 19.70 -16.12
C VAL A 512 -26.38 19.08 -15.08
N ASP A 513 -26.88 18.00 -14.48
CA ASP A 513 -26.38 17.31 -13.30
C ASP A 513 -25.37 16.21 -13.68
N PHE A 514 -24.14 16.28 -13.17
CA PHE A 514 -23.12 15.25 -13.41
C PHE A 514 -22.96 14.32 -12.21
N THR A 515 -23.29 13.04 -12.36
CA THR A 515 -22.98 11.99 -11.38
C THR A 515 -21.56 11.47 -11.63
N SER A 516 -20.65 11.59 -10.65
CA SER A 516 -19.24 11.20 -10.80
C SER A 516 -19.03 9.70 -10.93
N MET A 517 -18.59 9.20 -12.09
CA MET A 517 -18.29 7.77 -12.28
C MET A 517 -16.97 7.49 -13.02
N TYR A 518 -16.09 8.50 -13.13
CA TYR A 518 -14.72 8.37 -13.64
C TYR A 518 -13.71 8.35 -12.48
N PRO A 519 -12.54 7.68 -12.61
CA PRO A 519 -11.55 7.66 -11.54
C PRO A 519 -11.02 9.07 -11.31
N ARG A 520 -11.06 9.52 -10.06
CA ARG A 520 -10.45 10.79 -9.66
C ARG A 520 -9.21 10.51 -8.83
N SER A 521 -8.11 11.14 -9.25
CA SER A 521 -6.84 11.13 -8.51
C SER A 521 -5.96 12.33 -8.85
N SER A 522 -6.15 12.95 -10.02
CA SER A 522 -5.37 14.11 -10.49
C SER A 522 -5.41 15.29 -9.52
N ARG A 523 -6.57 15.92 -9.33
CA ARG A 523 -6.69 17.10 -8.45
C ARG A 523 -6.45 16.76 -6.98
N GLU A 524 -6.77 15.55 -6.56
CA GLU A 524 -6.50 15.06 -5.20
C GLU A 524 -5.00 14.95 -4.94
N ASN A 525 -4.22 14.38 -5.88
CA ASN A 525 -2.77 14.31 -5.75
C ASN A 525 -2.14 15.70 -5.63
N VAL A 526 -2.65 16.69 -6.39
CA VAL A 526 -2.20 18.09 -6.25
C VAL A 526 -2.42 18.62 -4.84
N ARG A 527 -3.64 18.45 -4.28
CA ARG A 527 -3.96 18.91 -2.91
C ARG A 527 -3.18 18.14 -1.84
N ILE A 528 -3.02 16.82 -2.00
CA ILE A 528 -2.23 15.97 -1.11
C ILE A 528 -0.76 16.40 -1.11
N ASN A 529 -0.17 16.62 -2.29
CA ASN A 529 1.23 17.04 -2.42
C ASN A 529 1.44 18.42 -1.79
N TYR A 530 0.52 19.36 -2.02
CA TYR A 530 0.51 20.66 -1.34
C TYR A 530 0.45 20.48 0.18
N LEU A 531 -0.49 19.66 0.67
CA LEU A 531 -0.70 19.45 2.10
C LEU A 531 0.52 18.81 2.78
N ILE A 532 1.17 17.85 2.14
CA ILE A 532 2.42 17.23 2.64
C ILE A 532 3.51 18.30 2.79
N GLN A 533 3.74 19.11 1.76
CA GLN A 533 4.71 20.20 1.81
C GLN A 533 4.35 21.21 2.90
N GLN A 534 3.06 21.56 3.01
CA GLN A 534 2.57 22.50 4.01
C GLN A 534 2.77 21.97 5.44
N MET A 535 2.48 20.70 5.71
CA MET A 535 2.73 20.09 7.01
C MET A 535 4.22 20.04 7.36
N CYS A 536 5.11 19.81 6.38
CA CYS A 536 6.56 19.91 6.57
C CYS A 536 7.00 21.35 6.93
N LEU A 537 6.37 22.38 6.35
CA LEU A 537 6.63 23.78 6.67
C LEU A 537 6.12 24.16 8.07
N LEU A 538 4.96 23.61 8.47
CA LEU A 538 4.30 23.91 9.75
C LEU A 538 4.94 23.16 10.94
N ASP A 539 5.47 21.95 10.74
CA ASP A 539 6.14 21.17 11.77
C ASP A 539 7.42 20.50 11.26
N LYS A 540 8.58 20.97 11.74
CA LYS A 540 9.90 20.40 11.40
C LYS A 540 10.04 18.92 11.81
N ASN A 541 9.24 18.45 12.78
CA ASN A 541 9.23 17.07 13.25
C ASN A 541 8.36 16.14 12.40
N PHE A 542 7.53 16.69 11.52
CA PHE A 542 6.75 15.91 10.58
C PHE A 542 7.69 15.17 9.62
N ASP A 543 7.36 13.92 9.34
CA ASP A 543 8.11 13.06 8.44
C ASP A 543 7.12 12.32 7.55
N PRO A 544 7.06 12.63 6.24
CA PRO A 544 6.18 11.94 5.31
C PRO A 544 6.37 10.42 5.33
N ASN A 545 7.58 9.92 5.61
CA ASN A 545 7.88 8.48 5.68
C ASN A 545 7.36 7.79 6.97
N LEU A 546 6.92 8.58 7.95
CA LEU A 546 6.28 8.11 9.19
C LEU A 546 4.85 8.68 9.33
N SER A 547 4.22 8.96 8.19
CA SER A 547 2.84 9.43 8.06
C SER A 547 1.98 8.39 7.34
N LEU A 548 0.66 8.63 7.32
CA LEU A 548 -0.30 7.80 6.57
C LEU A 548 -0.30 8.11 5.06
N TYR A 549 0.51 9.08 4.60
CA TYR A 549 0.77 9.33 3.18
C TYR A 549 1.87 8.44 2.58
N ARG A 550 2.61 7.70 3.43
CA ARG A 550 3.57 6.70 2.97
C ARG A 550 2.88 5.55 2.25
N ASN A 551 3.49 5.08 1.17
CA ASN A 551 3.11 3.80 0.56
C ASN A 551 3.63 2.64 1.43
N PHE A 552 2.74 2.07 2.26
CA PHE A 552 3.02 0.82 2.96
C PHE A 552 3.06 -0.34 1.96
N VAL A 553 4.02 -1.26 2.13
CA VAL A 553 4.13 -2.48 1.31
C VAL A 553 2.87 -3.33 1.51
N ASN A 554 2.41 -3.44 2.76
CA ASN A 554 1.14 -4.06 3.13
C ASN A 554 0.65 -3.56 4.50
N ASP A 555 -0.60 -3.86 4.85
CA ASP A 555 -1.21 -3.45 6.11
C ASP A 555 -0.51 -4.02 7.37
N SER A 556 0.30 -5.08 7.24
CA SER A 556 1.06 -5.64 8.35
C SER A 556 2.30 -4.82 8.71
N GLU A 557 2.86 -4.09 7.75
CA GLU A 557 3.90 -3.08 8.01
C GLU A 557 3.33 -1.95 8.87
N LEU A 558 2.14 -1.45 8.54
CA LEU A 558 1.48 -0.43 9.35
C LEU A 558 1.24 -0.92 10.79
N LEU A 559 0.80 -2.17 10.97
CA LEU A 559 0.68 -2.77 12.31
C LEU A 559 2.01 -2.78 13.05
N TYR A 560 3.11 -3.11 12.37
CA TYR A 560 4.44 -3.08 12.96
C TYR A 560 4.84 -1.69 13.43
N LEU A 561 4.60 -0.66 12.60
CA LEU A 561 4.86 0.73 12.97
C LEU A 561 4.00 1.17 14.17
N LEU A 562 2.72 0.79 14.23
CA LEU A 562 1.82 1.11 15.35
C LEU A 562 2.15 0.32 16.64
N ASN A 563 2.94 -0.74 16.56
CA ASN A 563 3.44 -1.49 17.71
C ASN A 563 4.78 -0.95 18.25
N ASN A 564 5.46 -0.10 17.49
CA ASN A 564 6.64 0.63 17.96
C ASN A 564 6.19 1.97 18.57
N ASN A 565 6.58 2.26 19.81
CA ASN A 565 6.13 3.47 20.51
C ASN A 565 6.54 4.77 19.82
N TYR A 566 7.74 4.84 19.26
CA TYR A 566 8.23 6.03 18.54
C TYR A 566 7.41 6.27 17.27
N ASN A 567 7.25 5.23 16.44
CA ASN A 567 6.49 5.31 15.19
C ASN A 567 4.99 5.55 15.45
N TYR A 568 4.43 4.94 16.50
CA TYR A 568 3.07 5.20 16.95
C TYR A 568 2.84 6.69 17.23
N GLN A 569 3.75 7.34 17.97
CA GLN A 569 3.64 8.77 18.26
C GLN A 569 3.80 9.62 17.00
N LYS A 570 4.68 9.23 16.06
CA LYS A 570 4.84 9.94 14.78
C LYS A 570 3.57 9.85 13.92
N ILE A 571 2.97 8.68 13.79
CA ILE A 571 1.71 8.49 13.04
C ILE A 571 0.56 9.24 13.72
N LEU A 572 0.46 9.17 15.05
CA LEU A 572 -0.55 9.91 15.81
C LEU A 572 -0.42 11.43 15.61
N ASN A 573 0.81 11.96 15.69
CA ASN A 573 1.06 13.38 15.50
C ASN A 573 0.82 13.81 14.05
N SER A 574 1.15 12.96 13.07
CA SER A 574 0.80 13.18 11.66
C SER A 574 -0.72 13.33 11.47
N LEU A 575 -1.52 12.42 12.01
CA LEU A 575 -2.99 12.49 11.93
C LEU A 575 -3.52 13.78 12.56
N LYS A 576 -2.98 14.16 13.73
CA LYS A 576 -3.35 15.40 14.41
C LYS A 576 -3.01 16.64 13.59
N LEU A 577 -1.78 16.70 13.08
CA LEU A 577 -1.29 17.83 12.29
C LEU A 577 -2.11 18.00 11.01
N GLU A 578 -2.40 16.89 10.32
CA GLU A 578 -3.26 16.93 9.14
C GLU A 578 -4.66 17.44 9.47
N THR A 579 -5.31 16.86 10.49
CA THR A 579 -6.66 17.26 10.91
C THR A 579 -6.68 18.76 11.24
N LYS A 580 -5.68 19.23 12.00
CA LYS A 580 -5.52 20.64 12.38
C LYS A 580 -5.34 21.54 11.16
N THR A 581 -4.47 21.15 10.23
CA THR A 581 -4.18 21.91 9.00
C THR A 581 -5.42 22.03 8.13
N ARG A 582 -6.14 20.94 7.91
CA ARG A 582 -7.38 20.92 7.10
C ARG A 582 -8.51 21.73 7.75
N LEU A 583 -8.67 21.62 9.07
CA LEU A 583 -9.64 22.43 9.81
C LEU A 583 -9.37 23.93 9.65
N VAL A 584 -8.11 24.34 9.79
CA VAL A 584 -7.72 25.75 9.66
C VAL A 584 -7.90 26.25 8.23
N LEU A 585 -7.55 25.45 7.22
CA LEU A 585 -7.83 25.81 5.82
C LEU A 585 -9.34 25.99 5.57
N LEU A 586 -10.19 25.14 6.16
CA LEU A 586 -11.64 25.30 6.10
C LEU A 586 -12.10 26.60 6.81
N ASN A 587 -11.54 26.92 7.97
CA ASN A 587 -11.85 28.17 8.68
C ASN A 587 -11.43 29.40 7.89
N LEU A 588 -10.29 29.37 7.21
CA LEU A 588 -9.85 30.45 6.32
C LEU A 588 -10.81 30.64 5.15
N ILE A 589 -11.33 29.55 4.57
CA ILE A 589 -12.35 29.59 3.51
C ILE A 589 -13.68 30.16 4.04
N ASP A 590 -14.10 29.79 5.25
CA ASP A 590 -15.34 30.28 5.86
C ASP A 590 -15.22 31.76 6.31
N LYS A 591 -14.02 32.24 6.67
CA LYS A 591 -13.75 33.61 7.17
C LYS A 591 -13.48 34.65 6.08
N GLN A 592 -13.06 34.23 4.88
CA GLN A 592 -12.71 35.19 3.83
C GLN A 592 -13.92 35.97 3.31
N ASN A 593 -13.70 37.24 2.98
CA ASN A 593 -14.70 38.13 2.39
C ASN A 593 -14.21 38.75 1.07
N ARG A 594 -13.23 38.10 0.42
CA ARG A 594 -12.64 38.59 -0.82
C ARG A 594 -13.66 38.45 -1.96
N THR A 595 -13.70 39.47 -2.82
CA THR A 595 -14.49 39.48 -4.05
C THR A 595 -13.69 39.02 -5.26
N ASP A 596 -12.40 38.73 -5.08
CA ASP A 596 -11.48 38.24 -6.09
C ASP A 596 -10.87 36.89 -5.70
N ILE A 597 -10.40 36.15 -6.72
CA ILE A 597 -9.83 34.80 -6.58
C ILE A 597 -8.30 34.81 -6.78
N THR A 598 -7.61 35.89 -6.41
CA THR A 598 -6.15 35.95 -6.61
C THR A 598 -5.44 34.97 -5.68
N GLY A 599 -4.37 34.37 -6.19
CA GLY A 599 -3.52 33.46 -5.43
C GLY A 599 -2.91 34.13 -4.19
N ILE A 600 -2.74 33.32 -3.14
CA ILE A 600 -2.06 33.66 -1.89
C ILE A 600 -0.75 32.87 -1.89
N SER A 601 0.39 33.59 -1.85
CA SER A 601 1.72 32.98 -1.93
C SER A 601 1.96 31.95 -0.81
N ILE A 602 2.87 30.99 -1.03
CA ILE A 602 3.24 29.99 -0.01
C ILE A 602 3.65 30.61 1.34
N PRO A 603 4.53 31.63 1.38
CA PRO A 603 4.87 32.28 2.64
C PRO A 603 3.64 32.86 3.36
N ASP A 604 2.78 33.58 2.63
CA ASP A 604 1.62 34.25 3.22
C ASP A 604 0.60 33.25 3.76
N ILE A 605 0.26 32.21 2.98
CA ILE A 605 -0.69 31.20 3.44
C ILE A 605 -0.12 30.40 4.62
N THR A 606 1.19 30.13 4.63
CA THR A 606 1.83 29.45 5.76
C THR A 606 1.73 30.26 7.03
N ASN A 607 1.94 31.58 6.95
CA ASN A 607 1.80 32.49 8.07
C ASN A 607 0.34 32.58 8.55
N LEU A 608 -0.63 32.64 7.63
CA LEU A 608 -2.06 32.64 7.96
C LEU A 608 -2.49 31.34 8.67
N ILE A 609 -2.00 30.18 8.22
CA ILE A 609 -2.28 28.90 8.89
C ILE A 609 -1.68 28.90 10.31
N ASN A 610 -0.45 29.40 10.47
CA ASN A 610 0.18 29.50 11.78
C ASN A 610 -0.57 30.44 12.74
N SER A 611 -1.09 31.57 12.25
CA SER A 611 -1.90 32.46 13.10
C SER A 611 -3.20 31.80 13.53
N GLU A 612 -3.92 31.14 12.61
CA GLU A 612 -5.15 30.42 12.93
C GLU A 612 -4.91 29.20 13.85
N PHE A 613 -3.74 28.58 13.77
CA PHE A 613 -3.33 27.52 14.70
C PHE A 613 -3.30 27.98 16.16
N LEU A 614 -3.03 29.27 16.40
CA LEU A 614 -3.01 29.88 17.73
C LEU A 614 -4.42 30.30 18.20
N GLU A 615 -5.35 30.50 17.27
CA GLU A 615 -6.75 30.84 17.58
C GLU A 615 -7.62 29.61 17.95
N LEU A 616 -7.14 28.40 17.66
CA LEU A 616 -7.85 27.17 18.04
C LEU A 616 -7.95 27.04 19.57
N ASN A 617 -9.17 27.08 20.08
CA ASN A 617 -9.43 26.95 21.52
C ASN A 617 -8.97 25.59 22.10
N ASN A 618 -8.76 25.55 23.42
CA ASN A 618 -8.30 24.35 24.13
C ASN A 618 -9.29 23.16 24.01
N ASN A 619 -10.59 23.42 23.86
CA ASN A 619 -11.58 22.36 23.69
C ASN A 619 -11.38 21.60 22.38
N ASN A 620 -11.17 22.33 21.27
CA ASN A 620 -10.89 21.74 19.95
C ASN A 620 -9.61 20.90 19.99
N ILE A 621 -8.56 21.40 20.66
CA ILE A 621 -7.28 20.68 20.81
C ILE A 621 -7.47 19.39 21.62
N ASN A 622 -8.22 19.45 22.73
CA ASN A 622 -8.49 18.28 23.57
C ASN A 622 -9.34 17.24 22.83
N LEU A 623 -10.38 17.67 22.10
CA LEU A 623 -11.20 16.78 21.28
C LEU A 623 -10.38 16.11 20.17
N LEU A 624 -9.56 16.88 19.45
CA LEU A 624 -8.63 16.36 18.45
C LEU A 624 -7.71 15.30 19.05
N ASN A 625 -7.12 15.57 20.20
CA ASN A 625 -6.22 14.64 20.88
C ASN A 625 -6.91 13.32 21.24
N ASN A 626 -8.11 13.39 21.82
CA ASN A 626 -8.87 12.21 22.25
C ASN A 626 -9.30 11.37 21.05
N TYR A 627 -9.96 11.97 20.06
CA TYR A 627 -10.44 11.23 18.88
C TYR A 627 -9.29 10.63 18.07
N ALA A 628 -8.16 11.34 17.90
CA ALA A 628 -7.02 10.80 17.17
C ALA A 628 -6.41 9.59 17.89
N GLN A 629 -6.29 9.63 19.23
CA GLN A 629 -5.80 8.50 20.01
C GLN A 629 -6.75 7.30 19.91
N GLU A 630 -8.05 7.51 20.12
CA GLU A 630 -9.07 6.47 20.00
C GLU A 630 -9.05 5.80 18.62
N LYS A 631 -8.94 6.62 17.55
CA LYS A 631 -8.88 6.13 16.18
C LYS A 631 -7.64 5.27 15.91
N VAL A 632 -6.45 5.72 16.31
CA VAL A 632 -5.21 4.94 16.12
C VAL A 632 -5.27 3.63 16.92
N ILE A 633 -5.81 3.64 18.14
CA ILE A 633 -6.00 2.43 18.95
C ILE A 633 -6.98 1.46 18.28
N LEU A 634 -8.10 1.96 17.76
CA LEU A 634 -9.10 1.17 17.07
C LEU A 634 -8.52 0.49 15.83
N GLU A 635 -7.79 1.24 14.99
CA GLU A 635 -7.16 0.69 13.79
C GLU A 635 -6.05 -0.29 14.15
N LYS A 636 -5.21 0.01 15.15
CA LYS A 636 -4.21 -0.93 15.67
C LYS A 636 -4.84 -2.26 16.10
N ASN A 637 -5.92 -2.22 16.87
CA ASN A 637 -6.62 -3.43 17.34
C ASN A 637 -7.23 -4.23 16.19
N LYS A 638 -7.79 -3.55 15.19
CA LYS A 638 -8.33 -4.17 13.97
C LYS A 638 -7.22 -4.85 13.18
N LEU A 639 -6.10 -4.16 12.95
CA LEU A 639 -4.94 -4.69 12.24
C LEU A 639 -4.32 -5.87 13.00
N GLU A 640 -4.18 -5.79 14.33
CA GLU A 640 -3.66 -6.89 15.16
C GLU A 640 -4.54 -8.15 15.05
N LYS A 641 -5.86 -7.99 15.01
CA LYS A 641 -6.81 -9.09 14.85
C LYS A 641 -6.67 -9.79 13.49
N ILE A 642 -6.40 -9.02 12.43
CA ILE A 642 -6.31 -9.52 11.05
C ILE A 642 -4.91 -10.07 10.76
N TYR A 643 -3.88 -9.28 11.06
CA TYR A 643 -2.49 -9.49 10.62
C TYR A 643 -1.53 -9.96 11.71
N GLY A 644 -1.86 -9.75 12.99
CA GLY A 644 -0.95 -10.04 14.12
C GLY A 644 -0.50 -11.50 14.26
N LYS A 645 -1.16 -12.42 13.52
CA LYS A 645 -0.82 -13.86 13.45
C LYS A 645 -0.49 -14.33 12.04
N THR A 646 -0.24 -13.42 11.11
CA THR A 646 0.13 -13.79 9.73
C THR A 646 1.62 -14.10 9.63
N LYS A 647 1.96 -14.90 8.62
CA LYS A 647 3.34 -15.24 8.25
C LYS A 647 4.21 -14.00 8.02
N ASN A 648 3.78 -13.11 7.11
CA ASN A 648 4.54 -11.89 6.76
C ASN A 648 4.80 -11.01 8.00
N TYR A 649 3.78 -10.76 8.83
CA TYR A 649 3.95 -9.94 10.02
C TYR A 649 5.02 -10.49 10.99
N LEU A 650 4.95 -11.78 11.31
CA LEU A 650 5.82 -12.37 12.32
C LEU A 650 7.23 -12.72 11.80
N ALA A 651 7.36 -13.09 10.52
CA ALA A 651 8.63 -13.48 9.92
C ALA A 651 9.40 -12.32 9.28
N ILE A 652 8.70 -11.35 8.69
CA ILE A 652 9.30 -10.21 7.99
C ILE A 652 9.22 -8.94 8.82
N GLN A 653 8.01 -8.51 9.20
CA GLN A 653 7.84 -7.21 9.85
C GLN A 653 8.50 -7.17 11.24
N GLN A 654 8.33 -8.21 12.04
CA GLN A 654 8.96 -8.34 13.36
C GLN A 654 10.44 -8.77 13.34
N LEU A 655 11.03 -9.04 12.16
CA LEU A 655 12.45 -9.41 12.07
C LEU A 655 13.34 -8.24 12.52
N SER A 656 14.26 -8.51 13.45
CA SER A 656 15.28 -7.56 13.89
C SER A 656 16.64 -8.05 13.42
N LEU A 657 17.27 -7.34 12.47
CA LEU A 657 18.60 -7.71 12.00
C LEU A 657 19.68 -7.50 13.09
N ASN A 658 19.44 -6.62 14.08
CA ASN A 658 20.30 -6.52 15.27
C ASN A 658 20.31 -7.81 16.08
N ASN A 659 19.14 -8.45 16.24
CA ASN A 659 19.05 -9.73 16.94
C ASN A 659 19.85 -10.81 16.20
N LEU A 660 19.89 -10.76 14.86
CA LEU A 660 20.67 -11.67 14.04
C LEU A 660 22.17 -11.41 14.16
N LEU A 661 22.62 -10.14 14.07
CA LEU A 661 24.02 -9.76 14.28
C LEU A 661 24.54 -10.27 15.61
N TYR A 662 23.75 -10.07 16.66
CA TYR A 662 24.12 -10.52 17.98
C TYR A 662 24.18 -12.06 18.08
N PHE A 663 23.16 -12.76 17.58
CA PHE A 663 23.19 -14.22 17.57
C PHE A 663 24.36 -14.77 16.74
N SER A 664 24.75 -14.09 15.65
CA SER A 664 25.96 -14.40 14.89
C SER A 664 27.22 -14.27 15.75
N SER A 665 27.34 -13.19 16.53
CA SER A 665 28.47 -12.99 17.45
C SER A 665 28.52 -14.08 18.52
N LEU A 666 27.36 -14.50 19.03
CA LEU A 666 27.25 -15.54 20.04
C LEU A 666 27.67 -16.92 19.50
N ILE A 667 27.20 -17.29 18.31
CA ILE A 667 27.63 -18.53 17.65
C ILE A 667 29.13 -18.49 17.35
N THR A 668 29.64 -17.33 16.95
CA THR A 668 31.07 -17.11 16.71
C THR A 668 31.88 -17.29 17.99
N ASP A 669 31.47 -16.69 19.11
CA ASP A 669 32.13 -16.83 20.40
C ASP A 669 32.19 -18.29 20.89
N ILE A 670 31.07 -19.02 20.78
CA ILE A 670 31.04 -20.45 21.11
C ILE A 670 32.14 -21.20 20.36
N TYR A 671 32.23 -20.99 19.04
CA TYR A 671 33.16 -21.74 18.20
C TYR A 671 34.59 -21.21 18.18
N ALA A 672 34.81 -19.92 18.42
CA ALA A 672 36.13 -19.30 18.40
C ALA A 672 36.83 -19.36 19.77
N ASN A 673 36.06 -19.36 20.86
CA ASN A 673 36.61 -19.20 22.21
C ASN A 673 36.27 -20.34 23.16
N LYS A 674 35.08 -20.95 23.02
CA LYS A 674 34.62 -21.99 23.97
C LYS A 674 34.94 -23.40 23.56
N ILE A 675 35.18 -23.67 22.28
CA ILE A 675 35.56 -25.01 21.83
C ILE A 675 37.03 -25.26 22.16
N THR A 676 37.34 -26.48 22.62
CA THR A 676 38.72 -26.86 23.00
C THR A 676 39.66 -27.11 21.81
N ASP A 677 39.12 -27.21 20.59
CA ASP A 677 39.87 -27.42 19.34
C ASP A 677 40.43 -26.09 18.81
N GLU A 678 41.72 -25.86 19.03
CA GLU A 678 42.40 -24.62 18.62
C GLU A 678 42.37 -24.37 17.10
N GLU A 679 42.36 -25.41 16.29
CA GLU A 679 42.32 -25.28 14.83
C GLU A 679 40.94 -24.82 14.36
N LEU A 680 39.88 -25.38 14.95
CA LEU A 680 38.52 -24.90 14.71
C LEU A 680 38.35 -23.46 15.19
N ASN A 681 38.91 -23.12 16.36
CA ASN A 681 38.85 -21.78 16.91
C ASN A 681 39.44 -20.74 15.93
N LYS A 682 40.61 -21.01 15.35
CA LYS A 682 41.26 -20.14 14.33
C LYS A 682 40.41 -19.95 13.07
N ILE A 683 39.68 -20.98 12.65
CA ILE A 683 38.79 -20.92 11.49
C ILE A 683 37.61 -19.98 11.79
N TRP A 684 37.05 -20.07 13.00
CA TRP A 684 35.90 -19.29 13.43
C TRP A 684 36.21 -17.89 13.96
N GLN A 685 37.48 -17.53 14.16
CA GLN A 685 37.86 -16.16 14.47
C GLN A 685 37.39 -15.20 13.35
N LYS A 686 36.59 -14.20 13.73
CA LYS A 686 36.15 -13.18 12.79
C LYS A 686 37.40 -12.43 12.30
N PRO A 687 37.53 -12.16 11.00
CA PRO A 687 38.69 -11.43 10.52
C PRO A 687 38.67 -9.97 10.98
N GLU A 688 39.72 -9.52 11.67
CA GLU A 688 39.75 -8.18 12.29
C GLU A 688 40.23 -7.06 11.33
N ASN A 689 40.88 -7.38 10.21
CA ASN A 689 41.39 -6.39 9.24
C ASN A 689 41.56 -7.03 7.83
N ILE A 690 40.47 -7.38 7.17
CA ILE A 690 40.55 -7.96 5.82
C ILE A 690 40.34 -6.89 4.74
N ASN A 691 41.26 -6.86 3.77
CA ASN A 691 41.05 -6.17 2.50
C ASN A 691 39.80 -6.76 1.82
N ALA A 692 38.93 -5.91 1.24
CA ALA A 692 37.68 -6.35 0.60
C ALA A 692 37.83 -7.50 -0.44
N GLN A 693 39.05 -7.78 -0.89
CA GLN A 693 39.41 -8.86 -1.81
C GLN A 693 39.42 -10.27 -1.16
N ASP A 694 39.53 -10.42 0.16
CA ASP A 694 39.58 -11.75 0.82
C ASP A 694 38.24 -12.18 1.45
N ILE A 695 37.15 -11.49 1.14
CA ILE A 695 35.80 -11.80 1.63
C ILE A 695 34.85 -12.06 0.47
N TYR A 696 34.02 -13.09 0.62
CA TYR A 696 32.85 -13.32 -0.22
C TYR A 696 31.58 -12.85 0.50
N SER A 697 30.83 -11.94 -0.13
CA SER A 697 29.54 -11.45 0.39
C SER A 697 28.39 -12.16 -0.33
N TYR A 698 27.57 -12.91 0.43
CA TYR A 698 26.40 -13.61 -0.10
C TYR A 698 25.18 -12.70 -0.22
N PHE A 699 25.01 -11.79 0.73
CA PHE A 699 23.90 -10.85 0.79
C PHE A 699 24.38 -9.52 1.35
N LYS A 700 23.77 -8.45 0.85
CA LYS A 700 23.91 -7.09 1.34
C LYS A 700 22.52 -6.52 1.53
N LEU A 701 22.18 -6.17 2.76
CA LEU A 701 20.84 -5.71 3.13
C LEU A 701 20.97 -4.41 3.89
N ASN A 702 20.11 -3.43 3.59
CA ASN A 702 19.93 -2.30 4.49
C ASN A 702 19.39 -2.81 5.85
N LYS A 703 19.88 -2.24 6.95
CA LYS A 703 19.46 -2.60 8.32
C LYS A 703 17.94 -2.53 8.55
N GLU A 704 17.26 -1.65 7.83
CA GLU A 704 15.81 -1.46 7.89
C GLU A 704 15.03 -2.25 6.82
N CYS A 705 15.69 -3.16 6.09
CA CYS A 705 15.05 -3.95 5.04
C CYS A 705 13.85 -4.74 5.60
N LYS A 706 12.70 -4.58 4.93
CA LYS A 706 11.45 -5.33 5.17
C LYS A 706 10.88 -5.94 3.89
N ASP A 707 11.70 -6.03 2.85
CA ASP A 707 11.33 -6.64 1.57
C ASP A 707 11.36 -8.17 1.71
N GLU A 708 10.19 -8.80 1.58
CA GLU A 708 10.04 -10.24 1.67
C GLU A 708 10.84 -10.99 0.59
N ILE A 709 10.96 -10.42 -0.61
CA ILE A 709 11.67 -11.05 -1.75
C ILE A 709 13.17 -11.12 -1.44
N LEU A 710 13.74 -10.03 -0.90
CA LEU A 710 15.15 -9.99 -0.52
C LEU A 710 15.43 -10.77 0.75
N LEU A 711 14.54 -10.70 1.74
CA LEU A 711 14.73 -11.33 3.05
C LEU A 711 14.53 -12.84 3.03
N THR A 712 13.59 -13.38 2.26
CA THR A 712 13.31 -14.82 2.23
C THR A 712 14.54 -15.69 1.93
N PRO A 713 15.31 -15.45 0.85
CA PRO A 713 16.50 -16.25 0.57
C PRO A 713 17.60 -16.05 1.62
N PHE A 714 17.78 -14.82 2.13
CA PHE A 714 18.71 -14.53 3.21
C PHE A 714 18.35 -15.33 4.48
N ILE A 715 17.09 -15.27 4.91
CA ILE A 715 16.57 -15.94 6.10
C ILE A 715 16.77 -17.45 6.00
N LYS A 716 16.36 -18.05 4.89
CA LYS A 716 16.47 -19.50 4.67
C LYS A 716 17.93 -19.96 4.71
N LYS A 717 18.85 -19.24 4.04
CA LYS A 717 20.29 -19.58 4.04
C LYS A 717 20.86 -19.48 5.46
N LEU A 718 20.64 -18.36 6.14
CA LEU A 718 21.16 -18.12 7.48
C LEU A 718 20.59 -19.11 8.52
N ARG A 719 19.28 -19.32 8.51
CA ARG A 719 18.60 -20.24 9.43
C ARG A 719 19.04 -21.68 9.21
N SER A 720 19.11 -22.14 7.96
CA SER A 720 19.58 -23.50 7.66
C SER A 720 21.05 -23.71 8.08
N TYR A 721 21.89 -22.69 7.91
CA TYR A 721 23.27 -22.69 8.34
C TYR A 721 23.38 -22.80 9.87
N TRP A 722 22.72 -21.93 10.63
CA TRP A 722 22.80 -21.94 12.09
C TRP A 722 22.23 -23.21 12.73
N TYR A 723 21.16 -23.79 12.17
CA TYR A 723 20.68 -25.10 12.62
C TYR A 723 21.77 -26.17 12.55
N LYS A 724 22.56 -26.18 11.46
CA LYS A 724 23.64 -27.15 11.26
C LYS A 724 24.81 -26.89 12.20
N VAL A 725 25.18 -25.63 12.38
CA VAL A 725 26.22 -25.22 13.35
C VAL A 725 25.83 -25.61 14.77
N ILE A 726 24.59 -25.38 15.18
CA ILE A 726 24.11 -25.78 16.51
C ILE A 726 24.07 -27.31 16.62
N ALA A 727 23.68 -28.02 15.56
CA ALA A 727 23.63 -29.48 15.55
C ALA A 727 25.02 -30.12 15.72
N ASN A 728 26.11 -29.49 15.29
CA ASN A 728 27.47 -30.00 15.51
C ASN A 728 27.86 -30.12 16.99
N LEU A 729 27.22 -29.36 17.88
CA LEU A 729 27.43 -29.48 19.33
C LEU A 729 26.82 -30.78 19.89
N PHE A 730 26.01 -31.51 19.12
CA PHE A 730 25.20 -32.62 19.66
C PHE A 730 25.99 -33.73 20.36
N ASN A 731 27.18 -34.05 19.87
CA ASN A 731 28.04 -35.08 20.45
C ASN A 731 29.10 -34.49 21.40
N SER A 732 29.02 -33.19 21.74
CA SER A 732 30.02 -32.52 22.57
C SER A 732 29.78 -32.73 24.06
N LYS A 733 30.81 -32.48 24.86
CA LYS A 733 30.77 -32.51 26.31
C LYS A 733 31.10 -31.14 26.87
N ILE A 734 30.26 -30.61 27.76
CA ILE A 734 30.58 -29.38 28.50
C ILE A 734 31.54 -29.76 29.63
N ILE A 735 32.77 -29.23 29.59
CA ILE A 735 33.77 -29.46 30.64
C ILE A 735 33.50 -28.53 31.82
N ASN A 736 33.26 -27.25 31.53
CA ASN A 736 32.87 -26.21 32.48
C ASN A 736 32.12 -25.09 31.73
N GLU A 737 31.77 -24.00 32.42
CA GLU A 737 30.98 -22.89 31.84
C GLU A 737 31.62 -22.24 30.59
N ASP A 738 32.94 -22.36 30.45
CA ASP A 738 33.73 -21.70 29.40
C ASP A 738 34.28 -22.67 28.34
N LYS A 739 34.25 -23.98 28.56
CA LYS A 739 34.87 -24.97 27.66
C LYS A 739 33.94 -26.11 27.25
N ILE A 740 33.87 -26.33 25.93
CA ILE A 740 33.11 -27.38 25.25
C ILE A 740 34.08 -28.26 24.46
N GLU A 741 34.12 -29.54 24.79
CA GLU A 741 34.88 -30.54 24.05
C GLU A 741 34.03 -31.11 22.91
N LEU A 742 34.40 -30.82 21.67
CA LEU A 742 33.78 -31.42 20.49
C LEU A 742 34.33 -32.82 20.23
N ASP A 743 33.43 -33.77 19.98
CA ASP A 743 33.82 -35.06 19.40
C ASP A 743 34.09 -34.89 17.90
N SER A 744 35.35 -34.59 17.56
CA SER A 744 35.82 -34.37 16.19
C SER A 744 35.54 -35.56 15.24
N LYS A 745 35.35 -36.77 15.77
CA LYS A 745 35.01 -37.96 14.97
C LYS A 745 33.53 -38.04 14.61
N ASN A 746 32.67 -37.28 15.30
CA ASN A 746 31.21 -37.32 15.16
C ASN A 746 30.58 -35.94 14.88
N ILE A 747 31.35 -35.00 14.31
CA ILE A 747 30.82 -33.74 13.76
C ILE A 747 29.82 -34.05 12.64
N ILE A 748 28.66 -33.39 12.65
CA ILE A 748 27.59 -33.64 11.68
C ILE A 748 27.96 -33.03 10.33
N ALA A 749 28.45 -31.80 10.29
CA ALA A 749 28.96 -31.19 9.06
C ALA A 749 30.05 -30.16 9.36
N ASN A 750 31.23 -30.33 8.76
CA ASN A 750 32.24 -29.28 8.74
C ASN A 750 31.74 -28.16 7.82
N LEU A 751 31.43 -26.99 8.37
CA LEU A 751 30.89 -25.84 7.63
C LEU A 751 31.89 -24.71 7.62
N VAL A 752 32.00 -24.03 6.48
CA VAL A 752 32.75 -22.77 6.42
C VAL A 752 32.01 -21.70 7.24
N PRO A 753 32.71 -20.96 8.13
CA PRO A 753 32.09 -19.90 8.92
C PRO A 753 31.39 -18.85 8.06
N LEU A 754 30.12 -18.58 8.38
CA LEU A 754 29.38 -17.41 7.91
C LEU A 754 29.24 -16.42 9.06
N PHE A 755 29.60 -15.17 8.80
CA PHE A 755 29.51 -14.06 9.74
C PHE A 755 28.50 -13.04 9.24
N LEU A 756 27.71 -12.49 10.16
CA LEU A 756 27.02 -11.22 9.90
C LEU A 756 27.92 -10.07 10.31
N ASP A 757 28.11 -9.15 9.38
CA ASP A 757 28.86 -7.93 9.58
C ASP A 757 27.98 -6.70 9.39
N TYR A 758 28.28 -5.62 10.13
CA TYR A 758 27.51 -4.38 10.10
C TYR A 758 28.42 -3.21 9.77
N ASN A 759 28.15 -2.55 8.66
CA ASN A 759 28.85 -1.35 8.26
C ASN A 759 28.07 -0.11 8.74
N LEU A 760 28.69 0.63 9.66
CA LEU A 760 28.11 1.82 10.28
C LEU A 760 27.86 2.96 9.27
N ASN A 761 28.68 3.08 8.23
CA ASN A 761 28.66 4.22 7.32
C ASN A 761 27.45 4.20 6.39
N ASN A 762 27.08 3.00 5.90
CA ASN A 762 25.97 2.80 4.97
C ASN A 762 24.76 2.09 5.61
N GLN A 763 24.82 1.81 6.92
CA GLN A 763 23.79 1.06 7.66
C GLN A 763 23.45 -0.29 7.00
N GLU A 764 24.47 -0.96 6.45
CA GLU A 764 24.32 -2.20 5.70
C GLU A 764 24.75 -3.40 6.55
N ILE A 765 23.99 -4.48 6.44
CA ILE A 765 24.31 -5.77 7.02
C ILE A 765 24.69 -6.73 5.90
N SER A 766 25.87 -7.33 6.03
CA SER A 766 26.41 -8.27 5.07
C SER A 766 26.51 -9.67 5.67
N LEU A 767 26.08 -10.70 4.92
CA LEU A 767 26.42 -12.10 5.23
C LEU A 767 27.70 -12.46 4.48
N ILE A 768 28.77 -12.68 5.22
CA ILE A 768 30.12 -12.85 4.67
C ILE A 768 30.76 -14.18 5.04
N SER A 769 31.65 -14.67 4.19
CA SER A 769 32.64 -15.70 4.53
C SER A 769 34.02 -15.28 4.06
N ARG A 770 35.08 -15.88 4.61
CA ARG A 770 36.42 -15.77 4.01
C ARG A 770 36.37 -16.32 2.58
N LEU A 771 37.12 -15.68 1.67
CA LEU A 771 37.27 -16.17 0.31
C LEU A 771 38.22 -17.36 0.34
N TYR A 772 37.75 -18.51 -0.13
CA TYR A 772 38.55 -19.71 -0.26
C TYR A 772 38.58 -20.13 -1.73
N PRO A 773 39.73 -20.58 -2.26
CA PRO A 773 39.79 -21.14 -3.60
C PRO A 773 38.88 -22.37 -3.68
N LYS A 774 38.03 -22.42 -4.72
CA LYS A 774 37.18 -23.59 -4.99
C LYS A 774 38.07 -24.77 -5.35
N HIS A 775 37.83 -25.92 -4.75
CA HIS A 775 38.50 -27.16 -5.13
C HIS A 775 37.63 -27.93 -6.13
N GLU A 776 38.16 -28.30 -7.28
CA GLU A 776 37.41 -29.05 -8.33
C GLU A 776 37.33 -30.57 -8.10
N ASP A 777 37.87 -31.08 -6.99
CA ASP A 777 37.93 -32.52 -6.79
C ASP A 777 36.62 -33.06 -6.24
N LYS A 778 36.14 -34.14 -6.87
CA LYS A 778 35.09 -35.02 -6.33
C LYS A 778 35.58 -35.63 -5.01
N ILE A 779 35.49 -34.88 -3.92
CA ILE A 779 35.80 -35.38 -2.57
C ILE A 779 35.04 -36.69 -2.38
N LYS A 780 35.79 -37.79 -2.15
CA LYS A 780 35.23 -39.10 -1.86
C LYS A 780 34.26 -38.93 -0.69
N LYS A 781 32.95 -39.03 -0.96
CA LYS A 781 31.88 -38.99 0.06
C LYS A 781 32.36 -39.80 1.26
N ASN A 782 32.64 -39.11 2.36
CA ASN A 782 33.08 -39.78 3.57
C ASN A 782 31.98 -40.77 3.94
N LYS A 783 32.28 -42.08 4.00
CA LYS A 783 31.26 -43.14 4.12
C LYS A 783 30.46 -43.07 5.43
N ASN A 784 30.89 -42.21 6.36
CA ASN A 784 30.24 -41.93 7.65
C ASN A 784 29.35 -40.66 7.63
N ILE A 785 28.96 -40.18 6.44
CA ILE A 785 27.93 -39.14 6.32
C ILE A 785 26.63 -39.68 6.93
N ASN A 786 26.35 -39.26 8.17
CA ASN A 786 25.25 -39.72 9.01
C ASN A 786 23.89 -39.49 8.34
N PHE A 787 22.88 -40.31 8.69
CA PHE A 787 21.47 -40.14 8.26
C PHE A 787 20.96 -38.70 8.48
N ILE A 788 21.46 -38.03 9.52
CA ILE A 788 21.20 -36.63 9.82
C ILE A 788 21.54 -35.76 8.60
N ILE A 789 22.70 -35.94 7.98
CA ILE A 789 23.11 -35.19 6.78
C ILE A 789 22.17 -35.49 5.59
N ASN A 790 21.80 -36.74 5.32
CA ASN A 790 20.85 -37.03 4.24
C ASN A 790 19.44 -36.47 4.48
N SER A 791 19.08 -36.13 5.73
CA SER A 791 17.84 -35.41 6.06
C SER A 791 17.97 -33.89 6.07
N PHE A 792 19.19 -33.35 5.96
CA PHE A 792 19.55 -31.91 5.99
C PHE A 792 20.15 -31.40 4.67
N PHE A 793 20.46 -32.29 3.71
CA PHE A 793 21.14 -31.95 2.47
C PHE A 793 20.62 -32.76 1.26
N ASP A 794 20.16 -32.05 0.23
CA ASP A 794 20.22 -32.55 -1.16
C ASP A 794 21.67 -32.49 -1.65
N LEU A 795 22.44 -33.56 -1.40
CA LEU A 795 23.87 -33.69 -1.75
C LEU A 795 24.14 -33.77 -3.27
N LYS A 796 23.19 -33.36 -4.12
CA LYS A 796 23.35 -33.33 -5.59
C LYS A 796 24.17 -32.12 -6.06
N GLU A 797 24.13 -31.01 -5.32
CA GLU A 797 24.81 -29.75 -5.64
C GLU A 797 25.48 -29.19 -4.38
N THR A 798 26.62 -29.77 -4.00
CA THR A 798 27.43 -29.32 -2.86
C THR A 798 28.86 -29.03 -3.25
N HIS A 799 29.39 -27.91 -2.76
CA HIS A 799 30.77 -27.48 -2.96
C HIS A 799 31.52 -27.56 -1.64
N TYR A 800 32.71 -28.14 -1.69
CA TYR A 800 33.59 -28.29 -0.54
C TYR A 800 34.92 -27.61 -0.81
N ILE A 801 35.59 -27.21 0.27
CA ILE A 801 36.97 -26.74 0.28
C ILE A 801 37.76 -27.56 1.28
N ASN A 802 39.09 -27.57 1.13
CA ASN A 802 39.98 -28.21 2.08
C ASN A 802 40.56 -27.13 3.01
N ILE A 803 40.30 -27.24 4.31
CA ILE A 803 40.96 -26.41 5.34
C ILE A 803 41.68 -27.36 6.28
N ASN A 804 43.00 -27.22 6.41
CA ASN A 804 43.86 -28.03 7.27
C ASN A 804 43.66 -29.55 7.07
N ASN A 805 43.66 -30.00 5.81
CA ASN A 805 43.45 -31.39 5.40
C ASN A 805 42.06 -31.99 5.73
N SER A 806 41.10 -31.14 6.09
CA SER A 806 39.71 -31.54 6.34
C SER A 806 38.76 -30.90 5.33
N PRO A 807 37.79 -31.65 4.78
CA PRO A 807 36.79 -31.08 3.88
C PRO A 807 35.77 -30.27 4.68
N TYR A 808 35.57 -29.01 4.29
CA TYR A 808 34.54 -28.10 4.79
C TYR A 808 33.55 -27.78 3.67
N LEU A 809 32.27 -27.76 4.00
CA LEU A 809 31.19 -27.43 3.08
C LEU A 809 31.13 -25.91 2.92
N LEU A 810 31.42 -25.43 1.70
CA LEU A 810 31.41 -24.03 1.32
C LEU A 810 30.03 -23.58 0.86
N ASP A 811 29.41 -24.34 -0.05
CA ASP A 811 28.09 -24.00 -0.58
C ASP A 811 27.25 -25.25 -0.86
N TYR A 812 25.94 -25.09 -0.79
CA TYR A 812 24.98 -26.19 -0.94
C TYR A 812 23.65 -25.64 -1.46
N LYS A 813 22.92 -26.48 -2.19
CA LYS A 813 21.56 -26.16 -2.61
C LYS A 813 20.71 -25.73 -1.43
N GLN A 814 20.18 -24.52 -1.53
CA GLN A 814 19.36 -23.92 -0.48
C GLN A 814 18.08 -24.76 -0.28
N GLU A 815 17.92 -25.32 0.91
CA GLU A 815 16.70 -26.03 1.28
C GLU A 815 15.64 -25.05 1.80
N ASP A 816 14.37 -25.39 1.57
CA ASP A 816 13.28 -24.73 2.27
C ASP A 816 13.35 -25.04 3.78
N THR A 817 13.24 -24.00 4.61
CA THR A 817 13.27 -24.15 6.07
C THR A 817 11.85 -24.12 6.68
N ASP A 818 10.82 -24.27 5.87
CA ASP A 818 9.41 -24.25 6.29
C ASP A 818 8.85 -25.66 6.57
N ALA A 819 9.68 -26.70 6.53
CA ALA A 819 9.27 -28.09 6.71
C ALA A 819 10.26 -28.91 7.54
N GLY A 820 9.82 -30.11 7.95
CA GLY A 820 10.64 -31.11 8.61
C GLY A 820 11.24 -30.59 9.92
N LEU A 821 12.56 -30.77 10.10
CA LEU A 821 13.29 -30.35 11.29
C LEU A 821 13.07 -28.86 11.61
N PHE A 822 13.16 -28.02 10.58
CA PHE A 822 13.06 -26.57 10.70
C PHE A 822 11.62 -26.13 11.02
N ASN A 823 10.63 -27.01 10.94
CA ASN A 823 9.26 -26.69 11.29
C ASN A 823 8.64 -27.72 12.24
N PHE A 824 9.43 -28.16 13.23
CA PHE A 824 8.98 -29.06 14.30
C PHE A 824 8.29 -30.35 13.79
N ASP A 825 8.77 -30.94 12.69
CA ASP A 825 8.21 -32.10 11.98
C ASP A 825 6.87 -31.86 11.24
N ASN A 826 6.56 -30.60 10.92
CA ASN A 826 5.48 -30.27 9.98
C ASN A 826 5.95 -30.44 8.52
N ASN A 827 5.23 -31.21 7.71
CA ASN A 827 5.62 -31.49 6.31
C ASN A 827 4.52 -31.15 5.28
N ASN A 828 3.65 -30.18 5.57
CA ASN A 828 2.47 -29.84 4.76
C ASN A 828 2.71 -29.61 3.26
N PHE A 829 3.88 -29.11 2.85
CA PHE A 829 4.13 -28.70 1.46
C PHE A 829 4.74 -29.79 0.56
N LYS A 830 5.51 -30.75 1.11
CA LYS A 830 6.14 -31.81 0.29
C LYS A 830 5.14 -32.87 -0.21
N ASP A 831 4.00 -33.02 0.45
CA ASP A 831 2.96 -34.01 0.09
C ASP A 831 2.20 -33.67 -1.22
N LYS A 832 2.22 -32.41 -1.70
CA LYS A 832 1.49 -32.04 -2.94
C LYS A 832 2.19 -32.46 -4.23
N ALA A 833 3.51 -32.60 -4.22
CA ALA A 833 4.30 -32.93 -5.41
C ALA A 833 4.44 -34.44 -5.67
N THR A 834 4.25 -35.29 -4.65
CA THR A 834 4.32 -36.74 -4.80
C THR A 834 2.98 -37.36 -4.41
N LYS A 835 2.12 -37.63 -5.40
CA LYS A 835 0.81 -38.31 -5.23
C LYS A 835 0.90 -39.73 -4.61
N GLU A 836 2.10 -40.25 -4.32
CA GLU A 836 2.31 -41.68 -4.08
C GLU A 836 2.70 -42.12 -2.67
N SER A 837 2.93 -41.24 -1.70
CA SER A 837 3.27 -41.72 -0.35
C SER A 837 2.09 -41.64 0.62
N ASN A 838 1.40 -42.78 0.81
CA ASN A 838 0.56 -43.11 1.97
C ASN A 838 1.35 -43.12 3.31
N THR A 839 2.42 -42.35 3.41
CA THR A 839 3.22 -42.20 4.63
C THR A 839 2.38 -41.51 5.69
N LYS A 840 2.25 -42.16 6.85
CA LYS A 840 1.54 -41.62 8.02
C LYS A 840 2.05 -40.22 8.33
N LYS A 841 1.20 -39.20 8.12
CA LYS A 841 1.47 -37.81 8.50
C LYS A 841 1.82 -37.74 9.99
N SER A 842 2.78 -36.91 10.35
CA SER A 842 3.14 -36.70 11.75
C SER A 842 1.98 -36.09 12.54
N ALA A 843 1.94 -36.32 13.86
CA ALA A 843 0.94 -35.69 14.72
C ALA A 843 0.94 -34.15 14.59
N ILE A 844 2.11 -33.54 14.42
CA ILE A 844 2.28 -32.09 14.21
C ILE A 844 1.63 -31.67 12.90
N THR A 845 1.97 -32.33 11.78
CA THR A 845 1.38 -32.07 10.46
C THR A 845 -0.15 -32.15 10.52
N PHE A 846 -0.69 -33.18 11.18
CA PHE A 846 -2.14 -33.33 11.35
C PHE A 846 -2.77 -32.17 12.15
N ILE A 847 -2.16 -31.76 13.26
CA ILE A 847 -2.65 -30.65 14.09
C ILE A 847 -2.63 -29.33 13.29
N VAL A 848 -1.56 -29.07 12.54
CA VAL A 848 -1.43 -27.87 11.71
C VAL A 848 -2.46 -27.87 10.59
N GLN A 849 -2.66 -28.99 9.88
CA GLN A 849 -3.68 -29.11 8.83
C GLN A 849 -5.08 -28.81 9.37
N LYS A 850 -5.44 -29.39 10.51
CA LYS A 850 -6.73 -29.11 11.16
C LYS A 850 -6.85 -27.63 11.54
N TYR A 851 -5.78 -27.02 12.05
CA TYR A 851 -5.76 -25.59 12.38
C TYR A 851 -5.98 -24.69 11.14
N LYS A 852 -5.40 -25.06 10.00
CA LYS A 852 -5.52 -24.33 8.73
C LYS A 852 -6.87 -24.49 8.05
N GLN A 853 -7.62 -25.55 8.34
CA GLN A 853 -9.01 -25.67 7.87
C GLN A 853 -9.93 -24.62 8.51
N ASP A 854 -9.66 -24.22 9.75
CA ASP A 854 -10.51 -23.30 10.53
C ASP A 854 -10.04 -21.83 10.47
N LYS A 855 -8.96 -21.54 9.74
CA LYS A 855 -8.27 -20.24 9.76
C LYS A 855 -7.79 -19.82 8.37
N PRO A 856 -7.60 -18.50 8.13
CA PRO A 856 -6.94 -18.01 6.93
C PRO A 856 -5.60 -18.72 6.68
N ILE A 857 -5.28 -18.96 5.40
CA ILE A 857 -4.09 -19.70 4.96
C ILE A 857 -2.80 -19.09 5.53
N ASP A 858 -2.74 -17.76 5.62
CA ASP A 858 -1.55 -17.04 6.07
C ASP A 858 -1.37 -17.03 7.60
N ASN A 859 -2.37 -17.50 8.37
CA ASN A 859 -2.26 -17.51 9.82
C ASN A 859 -1.37 -18.65 10.33
N VAL A 860 -0.44 -18.34 11.22
CA VAL A 860 0.43 -19.35 11.86
C VAL A 860 -0.16 -19.87 13.16
N ILE A 861 0.29 -21.06 13.59
CA ILE A 861 0.06 -21.59 14.92
C ILE A 861 1.26 -21.27 15.81
N THR A 862 1.04 -20.67 16.98
CA THR A 862 2.13 -20.44 17.93
C THR A 862 2.51 -21.75 18.62
N THR A 863 3.78 -21.92 18.98
CA THR A 863 4.27 -23.14 19.65
C THR A 863 3.54 -23.43 20.95
N ASN A 864 3.13 -22.44 21.75
CA ASN A 864 2.31 -22.67 22.94
C ASN A 864 0.96 -23.32 22.60
N LYS A 865 0.29 -22.83 21.55
CA LYS A 865 -0.98 -23.40 21.09
C LYS A 865 -0.79 -24.79 20.50
N LEU A 866 0.28 -24.99 19.73
CA LEU A 866 0.65 -26.28 19.16
C LEU A 866 0.92 -27.31 20.25
N TYR A 867 1.74 -26.97 21.25
CA TYR A 867 2.08 -27.86 22.35
C TYR A 867 0.86 -28.28 23.18
N LYS A 868 -0.06 -27.35 23.47
CA LYS A 868 -1.35 -27.70 24.13
C LYS A 868 -2.12 -28.74 23.33
N LYS A 869 -2.30 -28.50 22.02
CA LYS A 869 -2.98 -29.44 21.12
C LYS A 869 -2.23 -30.78 20.98
N LEU A 870 -0.90 -30.74 21.05
CA LEU A 870 -0.05 -31.91 20.98
C LEU A 870 -0.20 -32.78 22.23
N LYS A 871 -0.27 -32.17 23.42
CA LYS A 871 -0.50 -32.87 24.70
C LYS A 871 -1.86 -33.60 24.70
N ASP A 872 -2.88 -32.97 24.14
CA ASP A 872 -4.24 -33.52 24.06
C ASP A 872 -4.40 -34.51 22.88
N SER A 873 -3.39 -34.66 22.01
CA SER A 873 -3.45 -35.50 20.83
C SER A 873 -3.18 -36.96 21.16
N TYR A 874 -4.21 -37.80 21.03
CA TYR A 874 -4.07 -39.26 21.13
C TYR A 874 -3.04 -39.84 20.15
N ILE A 875 -2.96 -39.27 18.93
CA ILE A 875 -1.99 -39.68 17.91
C ILE A 875 -0.57 -39.47 18.44
N TRP A 876 -0.29 -38.29 19.00
CA TRP A 876 1.02 -37.97 19.56
C TRP A 876 1.36 -38.84 20.77
N GLN A 877 0.44 -38.98 21.73
CA GLN A 877 0.66 -39.83 22.90
C GLN A 877 1.02 -41.27 22.50
N ARG A 878 0.37 -41.81 21.47
CA ARG A 878 0.68 -43.13 20.91
C ARG A 878 2.03 -43.15 20.19
N GLU A 879 2.36 -42.14 19.40
CA GLU A 879 3.67 -42.01 18.74
C GLU A 879 4.82 -41.91 19.75
N TYR A 880 4.70 -41.05 20.75
CA TYR A 880 5.70 -40.84 21.79
C TYR A 880 5.93 -42.11 22.63
N LYS A 881 4.85 -42.79 23.04
CA LYS A 881 4.97 -44.10 23.73
C LYS A 881 5.69 -45.14 22.87
N LYS A 882 5.49 -45.15 21.55
CA LYS A 882 6.22 -46.05 20.63
C LYS A 882 7.70 -45.69 20.54
N LEU A 883 8.04 -44.40 20.52
CA LEU A 883 9.42 -43.94 20.54
C LEU A 883 10.11 -44.40 21.83
N LEU A 884 9.49 -44.17 23.00
CA LEU A 884 10.02 -44.66 24.29
C LEU A 884 10.20 -46.18 24.31
N LYS A 885 9.20 -46.96 23.89
CA LYS A 885 9.31 -48.43 23.82
C LYS A 885 10.44 -48.89 22.89
N LYS A 886 10.62 -48.20 21.75
CA LYS A 886 11.70 -48.51 20.80
C LYS A 886 13.08 -48.20 21.41
N ALA A 887 13.22 -47.11 22.14
CA ALA A 887 14.46 -46.77 22.84
C ALA A 887 14.79 -47.79 23.95
N LYS A 888 13.79 -48.19 24.76
CA LYS A 888 13.94 -49.23 25.79
C LYS A 888 14.40 -50.56 25.22
N LYS A 889 13.71 -51.06 24.18
CA LYS A 889 14.08 -52.30 23.49
C LYS A 889 15.49 -52.24 22.89
N GLN A 890 15.92 -51.09 22.39
CA GLN A 890 17.28 -50.92 21.87
C GLN A 890 18.34 -50.85 22.98
N ALA A 891 18.02 -50.31 24.15
CA ALA A 891 18.91 -50.29 25.30
C ALA A 891 19.09 -51.71 25.89
N GLU A 892 18.02 -52.50 26.01
CA GLU A 892 18.05 -53.90 26.46
C GLU A 892 18.92 -54.77 25.52
N ASN A 893 18.65 -54.73 24.21
CA ASN A 893 19.42 -55.50 23.24
C ASN A 893 20.92 -55.14 23.19
N ASN A 894 21.31 -53.91 23.55
CA ASN A 894 22.72 -53.51 23.62
C ASN A 894 23.40 -54.05 24.89
N LYS A 895 22.67 -54.23 26.00
CA LYS A 895 23.20 -54.89 27.20
C LYS A 895 23.46 -56.38 26.93
N ASP A 896 22.55 -57.06 26.23
CA ASP A 896 22.69 -58.48 25.90
C ASP A 896 23.81 -58.74 24.87
N ASN A 897 23.99 -57.84 23.89
CA ASN A 897 25.08 -57.95 22.91
C ASN A 897 26.46 -57.62 23.48
N ASN A 898 26.56 -56.75 24.50
CA ASN A 898 27.84 -56.53 25.19
C ASN A 898 28.26 -57.72 26.05
N ASN A 899 27.33 -58.58 26.48
CA ASN A 899 27.65 -59.83 27.19
C ASN A 899 28.00 -61.01 26.25
N ASN A 900 27.58 -60.98 24.98
CA ASN A 900 27.82 -62.07 24.02
C ASN A 900 28.89 -61.78 22.94
N ASN A 901 29.59 -60.64 23.00
CA ASN A 901 30.52 -60.21 21.96
C ASN A 901 31.97 -60.73 22.07
N ASN A 902 32.22 -61.81 22.82
CA ASN A 902 33.55 -62.45 22.83
C ASN A 902 33.74 -63.57 21.79
N ASN A 903 32.73 -64.01 21.06
CA ASN A 903 32.91 -65.05 20.03
C ASN A 903 31.96 -64.87 18.85
N ASN A 904 32.42 -64.19 17.80
CA ASN A 904 32.23 -64.57 16.38
C ASN A 904 32.60 -63.42 15.45
N THR A 905 33.81 -63.47 14.91
CA THR A 905 34.19 -62.75 13.70
C THR A 905 33.90 -63.60 12.48
N LYS A 906 33.54 -62.94 11.37
CA LYS A 906 33.29 -63.46 10.01
C LYS A 906 31.85 -63.93 9.73
N LYS A 907 31.04 -63.01 9.17
CA LYS A 907 30.34 -63.27 7.90
C LYS A 907 29.74 -62.02 7.24
N ASP A 908 29.89 -62.04 5.93
CA ASP A 908 29.17 -61.34 4.86
C ASP A 908 29.31 -59.82 4.64
N THR A 909 30.13 -59.52 3.62
CA THR A 909 30.36 -58.22 2.98
C THR A 909 29.40 -57.90 1.83
N ARG A 910 28.35 -58.69 1.58
CA ARG A 910 27.51 -58.55 0.36
C ARG A 910 26.31 -57.60 0.43
N ASP A 911 26.00 -57.01 1.59
CA ASP A 911 24.78 -56.18 1.76
C ASP A 911 25.04 -54.65 1.89
N LYS A 912 26.23 -54.18 1.49
CA LYS A 912 26.67 -52.79 1.71
C LYS A 912 25.98 -51.73 0.84
N ASN A 913 25.20 -52.11 -0.18
CA ASN A 913 24.54 -51.14 -1.08
C ASN A 913 23.08 -50.81 -0.71
N LYS A 914 22.43 -51.53 0.22
CA LYS A 914 21.06 -51.22 0.72
C LYS A 914 21.03 -50.33 1.97
N GLN A 915 22.18 -49.89 2.49
CA GLN A 915 22.25 -49.12 3.75
C GLN A 915 21.97 -47.61 3.61
N LYS A 916 21.72 -47.09 2.41
CA LYS A 916 21.72 -45.63 2.17
C LYS A 916 20.63 -44.80 2.89
N ASN A 917 19.59 -45.40 3.49
CA ASN A 917 18.49 -44.67 4.15
C ASN A 917 18.02 -45.27 5.49
N LYS A 918 18.91 -45.82 6.33
CA LYS A 918 18.49 -46.29 7.67
C LYS A 918 18.31 -45.10 8.63
N LYS A 919 17.07 -44.86 9.08
CA LYS A 919 16.70 -43.93 10.17
C LYS A 919 17.66 -44.10 11.37
N PRO A 920 17.97 -43.04 12.12
CA PRO A 920 18.93 -43.13 13.21
C PRO A 920 18.40 -44.12 14.26
N LYS A 921 19.30 -44.90 14.85
CA LYS A 921 18.95 -45.78 15.97
C LYS A 921 18.55 -44.90 17.14
N LEU A 922 17.38 -45.16 17.72
CA LEU A 922 16.82 -44.34 18.79
C LEU A 922 17.41 -44.79 20.13
N LYS A 923 18.18 -43.94 20.79
CA LYS A 923 18.88 -44.25 22.04
C LYS A 923 18.45 -43.31 23.16
N PHE A 924 18.67 -43.74 24.41
CA PHE A 924 18.63 -42.80 25.53
C PHE A 924 19.84 -41.88 25.52
N ILE A 925 19.65 -40.65 25.96
CA ILE A 925 20.72 -39.65 26.10
C ILE A 925 21.72 -40.14 27.16
N ASN A 926 23.01 -40.04 26.86
CA ASN A 926 24.05 -40.29 27.87
C ASN A 926 23.98 -39.16 28.93
N PRO A 927 23.96 -39.46 30.24
CA PRO A 927 23.98 -38.44 31.29
C PRO A 927 25.01 -37.33 31.10
N GLU A 928 26.21 -37.65 30.59
CA GLU A 928 27.27 -36.67 30.31
C GLU A 928 26.93 -35.67 29.19
N GLN A 929 25.99 -36.03 28.30
CA GLN A 929 25.54 -35.19 27.19
C GLN A 929 24.36 -34.30 27.56
N ILE A 930 23.70 -34.51 28.71
CA ILE A 930 22.51 -33.76 29.10
C ILE A 930 22.76 -32.23 29.09
N PRO A 931 23.85 -31.70 29.69
CA PRO A 931 24.11 -30.25 29.67
C PRO A 931 24.26 -29.69 28.25
N THR A 932 24.95 -30.42 27.37
CA THR A 932 25.12 -30.06 25.97
C THR A 932 23.79 -30.04 25.22
N VAL A 933 22.96 -31.08 25.39
CA VAL A 933 21.66 -31.15 24.72
C VAL A 933 20.71 -30.06 25.26
N GLN A 934 20.76 -29.74 26.55
CA GLN A 934 20.04 -28.59 27.12
C GLN A 934 20.46 -27.28 26.45
N LEU A 935 21.76 -27.04 26.26
CA LEU A 935 22.27 -25.88 25.53
C LEU A 935 21.75 -25.85 24.08
N ILE A 936 21.77 -26.97 23.37
CA ILE A 936 21.26 -27.08 21.99
C ILE A 936 19.77 -26.75 21.93
N ILE A 937 18.95 -27.31 22.82
CA ILE A 937 17.51 -27.03 22.85
C ILE A 937 17.28 -25.53 23.07
N ARG A 938 18.03 -24.90 23.99
CA ARG A 938 17.95 -23.45 24.25
C ARG A 938 18.37 -22.63 23.04
N LEU A 939 19.47 -22.98 22.38
CA LEU A 939 19.97 -22.30 21.17
C LEU A 939 18.97 -22.43 20.01
N LEU A 940 18.42 -23.62 19.76
CA LEU A 940 17.41 -23.84 18.72
C LEU A 940 16.10 -23.09 19.03
N ALA A 941 15.62 -23.11 20.27
CA ALA A 941 14.43 -22.36 20.65
C ALA A 941 14.65 -20.84 20.54
N THR A 942 15.86 -20.36 20.84
CA THR A 942 16.26 -18.96 20.68
C THR A 942 16.32 -18.58 19.20
N LEU A 943 16.92 -19.44 18.37
CA LEU A 943 16.96 -19.28 16.93
C LEU A 943 15.55 -19.13 16.35
N GLU A 944 14.63 -20.05 16.68
CA GLU A 944 13.24 -20.00 16.23
C GLU A 944 12.48 -18.74 16.70
N MET A 945 12.89 -18.17 17.85
CA MET A 945 12.33 -16.94 18.37
C MET A 945 12.79 -15.72 17.56
N ILE A 946 14.02 -15.69 17.06
CA ILE A 946 14.61 -14.50 16.40
C ILE A 946 14.54 -14.55 14.86
N ILE A 947 14.49 -15.73 14.25
CA ILE A 947 14.44 -15.90 12.79
C ILE A 947 13.44 -17.00 12.42
N LYS A 948 12.56 -16.70 11.45
CA LYS A 948 11.43 -17.56 11.07
C LYS A 948 11.37 -17.63 9.55
N ASP A 949 11.16 -18.81 8.99
CA ASP A 949 10.87 -18.92 7.56
C ASP A 949 9.54 -18.20 7.24
N PRO A 950 9.50 -17.28 6.25
CA PRO A 950 8.27 -16.63 5.81
C PRO A 950 7.17 -17.60 5.38
N ASN A 951 7.51 -18.84 5.01
CA ASN A 951 6.54 -19.86 4.65
C ASN A 951 6.13 -20.78 5.81
N SER A 952 6.76 -20.68 6.99
CA SER A 952 6.47 -21.56 8.11
C SER A 952 5.04 -21.41 8.65
N ASP A 953 4.37 -22.54 8.88
CA ASP A 953 3.06 -22.55 9.54
C ASP A 953 3.14 -22.47 11.08
N ILE A 954 4.31 -22.73 11.68
CA ILE A 954 4.51 -22.73 13.13
C ILE A 954 5.48 -21.59 13.48
N VAL A 955 5.20 -20.90 14.58
CA VAL A 955 6.01 -19.76 15.00
C VAL A 955 6.31 -19.76 16.51
N VAL A 956 7.51 -19.31 16.86
CA VAL A 956 7.86 -18.85 18.20
C VAL A 956 7.86 -17.32 18.18
N ARG A 957 6.91 -16.67 18.86
CA ARG A 957 6.84 -15.21 18.85
C ARG A 957 8.02 -14.61 19.62
N THR A 958 8.59 -13.54 19.09
CA THR A 958 9.68 -12.79 19.70
C THR A 958 9.26 -12.29 21.08
N ASN A 959 10.12 -12.47 22.08
CA ASN A 959 9.89 -12.07 23.48
C ASN A 959 8.61 -12.65 24.11
N ASN A 960 8.20 -13.85 23.68
CA ASN A 960 7.08 -14.56 24.26
C ASN A 960 7.54 -15.79 25.05
N LYS A 961 7.65 -15.65 26.38
CA LYS A 961 8.11 -16.72 27.29
C LYS A 961 7.33 -18.03 27.15
N LYS A 962 6.00 -17.95 26.94
CA LYS A 962 5.13 -19.13 26.78
C LYS A 962 5.40 -19.88 25.47
N ASP A 963 5.59 -19.17 24.36
CA ASP A 963 5.93 -19.79 23.09
C ASP A 963 7.37 -20.36 23.10
N PHE A 964 8.33 -19.66 23.73
CA PHE A 964 9.69 -20.16 23.91
C PHE A 964 9.73 -21.46 24.73
N LYS A 965 9.10 -21.49 25.91
CA LYS A 965 8.96 -22.70 26.74
C LYS A 965 8.32 -23.85 25.98
N ALA A 966 7.26 -23.58 25.22
CA ALA A 966 6.60 -24.59 24.42
C ALA A 966 7.49 -25.10 23.28
N ALA A 967 8.30 -24.23 22.66
CA ALA A 967 9.27 -24.62 21.64
C ALA A 967 10.31 -25.59 22.20
N ILE A 968 10.86 -25.32 23.39
CA ILE A 968 11.77 -26.24 24.10
C ILE A 968 11.14 -27.63 24.25
N LYS A 969 9.91 -27.70 24.77
CA LYS A 969 9.21 -28.99 24.97
C LYS A 969 8.94 -29.72 23.65
N ILE A 970 8.60 -28.99 22.58
CA ILE A 970 8.39 -29.61 21.26
C ILE A 970 9.73 -30.11 20.69
N ILE A 971 10.82 -29.34 20.82
CA ILE A 971 12.15 -29.75 20.36
C ILE A 971 12.58 -31.03 21.08
N GLU A 972 12.44 -31.06 22.40
CA GLU A 972 12.76 -32.22 23.22
C GLU A 972 11.94 -33.46 22.86
N GLN A 973 10.62 -33.32 22.75
CA GLN A 973 9.72 -34.48 22.62
C GLN A 973 9.56 -34.95 21.18
N VAL A 974 9.67 -34.05 20.20
CA VAL A 974 9.44 -34.33 18.77
C VAL A 974 10.74 -34.31 17.99
N THR A 975 11.48 -33.20 18.05
CA THR A 975 12.61 -32.95 17.17
C THR A 975 13.79 -33.86 17.50
N LEU A 976 14.18 -33.96 18.77
CA LEU A 976 15.30 -34.80 19.20
C LEU A 976 15.09 -36.30 18.87
N PRO A 977 13.95 -36.93 19.19
CA PRO A 977 13.74 -38.35 18.87
C PRO A 977 13.68 -38.65 17.38
N LYS A 978 13.12 -37.73 16.57
CA LYS A 978 12.89 -37.98 15.15
C LYS A 978 14.12 -37.71 14.29
N TYR A 979 14.85 -36.64 14.56
CA TYR A 979 15.95 -36.20 13.72
C TYR A 979 17.32 -36.53 14.30
N PHE A 980 17.47 -36.48 15.62
CA PHE A 980 18.74 -36.76 16.29
C PHE A 980 18.83 -38.18 16.86
N GLY A 981 17.71 -38.91 16.90
CA GLY A 981 17.69 -40.30 17.36
C GLY A 981 17.96 -40.44 18.86
N ILE A 982 17.68 -39.42 19.66
CA ILE A 982 17.80 -39.48 21.11
C ILE A 982 16.48 -39.18 21.80
N ILE A 983 16.26 -39.78 22.96
CA ILE A 983 15.11 -39.49 23.81
C ILE A 983 15.55 -39.49 25.28
N ASN A 984 15.01 -38.58 26.07
CA ASN A 984 15.18 -38.61 27.52
C ASN A 984 14.02 -39.36 28.18
N GLU A 985 14.29 -40.11 29.25
CA GLU A 985 13.22 -40.77 30.01
C GLU A 985 12.51 -39.79 30.95
N LYS A 986 13.27 -38.85 31.52
CA LYS A 986 12.77 -37.75 32.35
C LYS A 986 12.65 -36.46 31.52
N GLU A 987 11.99 -35.45 32.07
CA GLU A 987 12.03 -34.11 31.48
C GLU A 987 13.49 -33.60 31.43
N MET A 988 13.88 -32.93 30.35
CA MET A 988 15.24 -32.40 30.18
C MET A 988 15.59 -31.29 31.16
N PHE A 989 14.60 -30.58 31.70
CA PHE A 989 14.78 -29.49 32.65
C PHE A 989 13.90 -29.75 33.89
N GLU A 990 14.42 -29.46 35.07
CA GLU A 990 13.67 -29.61 36.33
C GLU A 990 12.49 -28.62 36.41
N ASP A 991 12.74 -27.38 35.98
CA ASP A 991 11.73 -26.34 35.85
C ASP A 991 11.86 -25.63 34.51
N TYR A 992 10.87 -25.78 33.63
CA TYR A 992 10.85 -25.10 32.34
C TYR A 992 10.50 -23.61 32.43
N ASP A 993 9.92 -23.14 33.54
CA ASP A 993 9.62 -21.71 33.72
C ASP A 993 10.89 -20.90 34.03
N SER A 994 11.91 -21.51 34.62
CA SER A 994 13.24 -20.92 34.83
C SER A 994 14.16 -20.98 33.60
N VAL A 995 13.82 -21.73 32.55
CA VAL A 995 14.68 -21.83 31.36
C VAL A 995 14.63 -20.55 30.55
N GLU A 996 15.81 -19.96 30.35
CA GLU A 996 15.97 -18.74 29.58
C GLU A 996 16.49 -19.01 28.17
N PRO A 997 16.21 -18.12 27.20
CA PRO A 997 16.93 -18.09 25.93
C PRO A 997 18.43 -17.91 26.18
N TYR A 998 19.19 -17.98 25.09
CA TYR A 998 20.63 -17.74 25.17
C TYR A 998 20.99 -16.56 24.25
N PRO A 999 21.29 -15.36 24.81
CA PRO A 999 21.38 -15.00 26.24
C PRO A 999 20.02 -14.86 26.92
N ASN A 1000 20.02 -14.51 28.20
CA ASN A 1000 18.82 -14.40 29.03
C ASN A 1000 17.78 -13.36 28.55
N TRP A 1001 16.60 -13.38 29.16
CA TRP A 1001 15.49 -12.49 28.77
C TRP A 1001 15.82 -11.01 28.89
N GLN A 1002 16.54 -10.60 29.93
CA GLN A 1002 16.92 -9.20 30.16
C GLN A 1002 17.67 -8.63 28.94
N TYR A 1003 18.55 -9.43 28.35
CA TYR A 1003 19.26 -9.06 27.13
C TYR A 1003 18.30 -8.79 25.95
N TRP A 1004 17.40 -9.74 25.65
CA TRP A 1004 16.43 -9.59 24.55
C TRP A 1004 15.36 -8.53 24.78
N GLU A 1005 15.11 -8.19 26.04
CA GLU A 1005 14.20 -7.11 26.43
C GLU A 1005 14.87 -5.74 26.27
N ASN A 1006 16.17 -5.61 26.57
CA ASN A 1006 16.92 -4.36 26.44
C ASN A 1006 17.18 -3.96 24.99
N LEU A 1007 17.32 -4.92 24.05
CA LEU A 1007 17.46 -4.63 22.61
C LEU A 1007 16.25 -3.96 21.95
N LYS A 1008 15.13 -3.80 22.67
CA LYS A 1008 13.93 -3.08 22.20
C LYS A 1008 14.01 -1.56 22.37
N VAL A 1009 14.89 -1.08 23.24
CA VAL A 1009 15.16 0.34 23.50
C VAL A 1009 16.26 0.78 22.54
#